data_AF-A0A951XMW2-F1
#
_entry.id   AF-A0A951XMW2-F1
#
_cell.length_a   1.000
_cell.length_b   1.000
_cell.length_c   1.000
_cell.angle_alpha   90.00
_cell.angle_beta   90.00
_cell.angle_gamma   90.00
#
_symmetry.space_group_name_H-M   'P 1'
#
loop_
_entity.id
_entity.type
_entity.pdbx_description
1 polymer ?
#
loop_
_entity_poly.entity_id
_entity_poly.type
_entity_poly.pdbx_seq_one_letter_code
_entity_poly.pdbx_strand_id
1 'polypeptide(L)'
;MKRSDRGIEKTADKERSNSDDYAWGVIQRVIFLNPHTFLDPFLMTKASSSHRRSTGKKHRPDLSETINQAESLLAEGKREEAIAIYRQWLKSTASPVDWAAQFNLGILLKAAGDFAGAEAAYLASLRQKPDFVQARIDLGAVRELLGRPEEAVKDWQAAVQDLKRTAVADPTLLGIALGHLERLGAAAEPVAAPDAPSHKKYCNYCQGEVERFLPYRGGWRNQPHAMVSLDVIGSDPDNFACPHCACTDRERHLKLYCTVLDVLKKDARILHFAPEWGFVSHIAQFDPEVHVFADPYSQDLRFEKINIEKIPYSDASFDYVIANHVMEHVADPDAALVEISRVLKADGIAILQTPYSSVLHKTFEDPGIDTDALRLEFYGQEDHVRLFGRDIFERFSAHLDPLVASHDSLFDSTVATVLGVNAKEPFFLFRKKALTDVPAPAGRRPARRTRSKKPLVSVVCITYNHAPLIRDALDSFLHQETDFDYEVLIGEDCSTDATRQVIEEFSSNQRCTLRPFFNEKNLGANRNFINLISQAKGKYIALCEGDDYWADRQKLQKQVDYLESNPDVAIVYSTVNSHRHGQMPRLDYSYVGGNRRDLTVDELKQAPPINSLTVMFRNLIQPIPPEHYTTGAGDMFLWSLIGWHGRGHYLDSVLPSIHRQHSGGIFTGESREGRWILDLMTSYSLFLYYRRIGESGLADYYANRTFLWAREIASCKKDEVVDRLLALPSKMNEMAAGAYAFDGESLSNIIRVAIADPKATPVK
;
A
#
# COMPACT_ATOMS: atom_id res chain seq x y z
N MET A 1 -36.03 -21.14 -8.88
CA MET A 1 -36.60 -22.06 -9.89
C MET A 1 -35.67 -23.27 -9.99
N LYS A 2 -36.18 -24.49 -9.77
CA LYS A 2 -35.46 -25.77 -9.93
C LYS A 2 -35.37 -26.18 -11.41
N ARG A 3 -34.28 -26.89 -11.77
CA ARG A 3 -33.88 -27.57 -13.03
C ARG A 3 -32.67 -26.88 -13.67
N SER A 4 -31.57 -27.55 -14.03
CA SER A 4 -31.28 -28.98 -14.16
C SER A 4 -29.78 -29.23 -14.15
N ASP A 5 -29.31 -29.99 -13.16
CA ASP A 5 -28.05 -30.74 -13.23
C ASP A 5 -28.19 -31.90 -14.21
N ARG A 6 -27.28 -31.97 -15.18
CA ARG A 6 -26.73 -33.17 -15.87
C ARG A 6 -26.09 -32.71 -17.19
N GLY A 7 -24.78 -32.49 -17.20
CA GLY A 7 -24.06 -32.19 -18.44
C GLY A 7 -22.59 -31.76 -18.34
N ILE A 8 -21.95 -31.71 -17.16
CA ILE A 8 -20.59 -31.16 -17.02
C ILE A 8 -19.67 -32.11 -16.22
N GLU A 9 -19.66 -33.40 -16.55
CA GLU A 9 -18.81 -34.39 -15.84
C GLU A 9 -17.78 -35.11 -16.73
N LYS A 10 -17.59 -34.68 -17.99
CA LYS A 10 -16.62 -35.34 -18.89
C LYS A 10 -15.57 -34.44 -19.54
N THR A 11 -15.62 -33.13 -19.32
CA THR A 11 -14.59 -32.18 -19.79
C THR A 11 -13.68 -31.69 -18.66
N ALA A 12 -14.15 -31.67 -17.41
CA ALA A 12 -13.37 -31.26 -16.24
C ALA A 12 -12.20 -32.20 -15.90
N ASP A 13 -12.33 -33.51 -16.14
CA ASP A 13 -11.26 -34.49 -15.85
C ASP A 13 -10.06 -34.38 -16.81
N LYS A 14 -10.26 -33.87 -18.03
CA LYS A 14 -9.17 -33.65 -19.01
C LYS A 14 -8.43 -32.33 -18.81
N GLU A 15 -9.11 -31.30 -18.31
CA GLU A 15 -8.47 -30.04 -17.91
C GLU A 15 -7.74 -30.19 -16.57
N ARG A 16 -8.29 -30.96 -15.61
CA ARG A 16 -7.58 -31.36 -14.38
C ARG A 16 -6.32 -32.17 -14.66
N SER A 17 -6.36 -33.16 -15.57
CA SER A 17 -5.17 -33.97 -15.84
C SER A 17 -4.01 -33.17 -16.45
N ASN A 18 -4.30 -32.18 -17.30
CA ASN A 18 -3.28 -31.30 -17.88
C ASN A 18 -2.77 -30.25 -16.89
N SER A 19 -3.61 -29.72 -15.98
CA SER A 19 -3.17 -28.83 -14.91
C SER A 19 -2.34 -29.57 -13.86
N ASP A 20 -2.70 -30.82 -13.57
CA ASP A 20 -1.97 -31.67 -12.61
C ASP A 20 -0.62 -32.14 -13.19
N ASP A 21 -0.55 -32.46 -14.49
CA ASP A 21 0.72 -32.79 -15.17
C ASP A 21 1.63 -31.57 -15.32
N TYR A 22 1.07 -30.38 -15.60
CA TYR A 22 1.82 -29.13 -15.62
C TYR A 22 2.28 -28.74 -14.22
N ALA A 23 1.40 -28.80 -13.21
CA ALA A 23 1.74 -28.53 -11.83
C ALA A 23 2.82 -29.52 -11.33
N TRP A 24 2.69 -30.81 -11.61
CA TRP A 24 3.74 -31.77 -11.27
C TRP A 24 5.05 -31.51 -12.02
N GLY A 25 4.99 -31.11 -13.28
CA GLY A 25 6.16 -30.69 -14.07
C GLY A 25 6.84 -29.42 -13.53
N VAL A 26 6.08 -28.45 -13.02
CA VAL A 26 6.59 -27.24 -12.36
C VAL A 26 7.12 -27.55 -10.97
N ILE A 27 6.42 -28.34 -10.15
CA ILE A 27 6.92 -28.87 -8.86
C ILE A 27 8.27 -29.56 -9.07
N GLN A 28 8.40 -30.39 -10.11
CA GLN A 28 9.68 -30.99 -10.49
C GLN A 28 10.71 -29.91 -10.86
N ARG A 29 10.42 -28.99 -11.77
CA ARG A 29 11.37 -27.91 -12.13
C ARG A 29 11.79 -27.06 -10.93
N VAL A 30 10.90 -26.73 -10.00
CA VAL A 30 11.20 -25.92 -8.80
C VAL A 30 12.00 -26.73 -7.76
N ILE A 31 11.72 -28.03 -7.60
CA ILE A 31 12.55 -28.96 -6.82
C ILE A 31 13.95 -29.13 -7.46
N PHE A 32 14.05 -29.10 -8.78
CA PHE A 32 15.31 -29.22 -9.54
C PHE A 32 16.07 -27.88 -9.72
N LEU A 33 15.41 -26.72 -9.55
CA LEU A 33 16.05 -25.40 -9.40
C LEU A 33 16.63 -25.18 -7.99
N ASN A 34 16.49 -26.18 -7.12
CA ASN A 34 17.03 -26.22 -5.79
C ASN A 34 18.37 -27.00 -5.82
N PRO A 35 19.53 -26.33 -6.04
CA PRO A 35 20.83 -26.98 -6.06
C PRO A 35 21.22 -27.63 -4.72
N HIS A 36 20.35 -27.62 -3.71
CA HIS A 36 20.53 -28.25 -2.40
C HIS A 36 19.78 -29.58 -2.20
N THR A 37 19.02 -30.10 -3.18
CA THR A 37 18.79 -31.57 -3.24
C THR A 37 20.06 -32.33 -3.65
N PHE A 38 21.05 -31.59 -4.16
CA PHE A 38 22.45 -31.99 -4.30
C PHE A 38 23.28 -31.31 -3.20
N LEU A 39 24.37 -31.95 -2.76
CA LEU A 39 25.25 -31.46 -1.70
C LEU A 39 25.57 -29.95 -1.74
N ASP A 40 25.55 -29.31 -0.57
CA ASP A 40 26.06 -27.95 -0.31
C ASP A 40 27.39 -27.64 -1.06
N PRO A 41 27.43 -26.62 -1.94
CA PRO A 41 28.66 -26.19 -2.63
C PRO A 41 29.78 -25.76 -1.67
N PHE A 42 29.46 -25.36 -0.44
CA PHE A 42 30.44 -24.95 0.57
C PHE A 42 31.26 -26.15 1.10
N LEU A 43 30.74 -27.38 1.01
CA LEU A 43 31.47 -28.61 1.36
C LEU A 43 32.45 -29.08 0.27
N MET A 44 32.32 -28.58 -0.97
CA MET A 44 33.19 -28.99 -2.10
C MET A 44 34.47 -28.16 -2.25
N THR A 45 34.56 -26.98 -1.64
CA THR A 45 35.74 -26.10 -1.79
C THR A 45 36.94 -26.51 -0.93
N LYS A 46 36.78 -27.41 0.05
CA LYS A 46 37.90 -27.90 0.89
C LYS A 46 38.56 -29.20 0.40
N ALA A 47 38.11 -29.79 -0.71
CA ALA A 47 38.67 -31.05 -1.25
C ALA A 47 39.49 -30.87 -2.54
N SER A 48 39.58 -29.67 -3.12
CA SER A 48 40.21 -29.44 -4.44
C SER A 48 41.50 -28.62 -4.42
N SER A 49 42.16 -28.48 -3.27
CA SER A 49 43.45 -27.77 -3.16
C SER A 49 44.65 -28.72 -2.98
N SER A 50 44.81 -29.71 -3.85
CA SER A 50 46.15 -30.16 -4.24
C SER A 50 46.10 -30.93 -5.57
N HIS A 51 47.13 -30.75 -6.40
CA HIS A 51 47.41 -31.44 -7.66
C HIS A 51 46.77 -30.86 -8.94
N ARG A 52 47.35 -29.74 -9.41
CA ARG A 52 47.58 -29.56 -10.86
C ARG A 52 48.96 -30.12 -11.22
N ARG A 53 49.00 -31.24 -11.95
CA ARG A 53 50.04 -31.56 -12.92
C ARG A 53 49.51 -32.58 -13.94
N SER A 54 49.76 -32.27 -15.21
CA SER A 54 49.36 -33.05 -16.38
C SER A 54 49.99 -34.43 -16.41
N THR A 55 49.25 -35.43 -16.90
CA THR A 55 49.70 -36.45 -17.88
C THR A 55 48.48 -37.18 -18.44
N GLY A 56 48.49 -37.47 -19.74
CA GLY A 56 47.37 -38.04 -20.50
C GLY A 56 46.93 -39.43 -20.07
N LYS A 57 45.92 -39.48 -19.18
CA LYS A 57 45.01 -40.62 -18.99
C LYS A 57 43.60 -40.14 -19.29
N LYS A 58 42.77 -40.97 -19.94
CA LYS A 58 41.37 -40.68 -20.31
C LYS A 58 40.69 -39.86 -19.21
N HIS A 59 40.32 -38.62 -19.55
CA HIS A 59 39.74 -37.67 -18.61
C HIS A 59 38.43 -38.25 -18.08
N ARG A 60 38.32 -38.37 -16.76
CA ARG A 60 37.06 -38.71 -16.09
C ARG A 60 36.08 -37.53 -16.27
N PRO A 61 34.79 -37.76 -16.57
CA PRO A 61 33.77 -36.72 -16.47
C PRO A 61 33.64 -36.28 -15.01
N ASP A 62 33.57 -34.98 -14.78
CA ASP A 62 33.30 -34.44 -13.44
C ASP A 62 31.92 -34.93 -12.96
N LEU A 63 31.78 -35.26 -11.66
CA LEU A 63 30.47 -35.64 -11.12
C LEU A 63 29.47 -34.49 -11.29
N SER A 64 29.92 -33.25 -11.15
CA SER A 64 29.09 -32.06 -11.39
C SER A 64 28.63 -31.97 -12.84
N GLU A 65 29.49 -32.29 -13.81
CA GLU A 65 29.11 -32.33 -15.24
C GLU A 65 28.12 -33.48 -15.52
N THR A 66 28.30 -34.61 -14.85
CA THR A 66 27.42 -35.79 -14.92
C THR A 66 26.03 -35.48 -14.35
N ILE A 67 25.97 -34.73 -13.24
CA ILE A 67 24.73 -34.24 -12.63
C ILE A 67 24.00 -33.31 -13.61
N ASN A 68 24.68 -32.29 -14.14
CA ASN A 68 24.09 -31.33 -15.08
C ASN A 68 23.55 -32.01 -16.35
N GLN A 69 24.27 -33.00 -16.88
CA GLN A 69 23.81 -33.78 -18.05
C GLN A 69 22.57 -34.63 -17.71
N ALA A 70 22.56 -35.28 -16.54
CA ALA A 70 21.39 -36.03 -16.08
C ALA A 70 20.17 -35.13 -15.89
N GLU A 71 20.35 -33.92 -15.34
CA GLU A 71 19.28 -32.91 -15.19
C GLU A 71 18.72 -32.46 -16.54
N SER A 72 19.58 -32.19 -17.52
CA SER A 72 19.16 -31.85 -18.89
C SER A 72 18.33 -32.97 -19.52
N LEU A 73 18.76 -34.22 -19.37
CA LEU A 73 18.02 -35.38 -19.89
C LEU A 73 16.67 -35.57 -19.19
N LEU A 74 16.60 -35.30 -17.88
CA LEU A 74 15.34 -35.35 -17.14
C LEU A 74 14.36 -34.26 -17.58
N ALA A 75 14.86 -33.04 -17.86
CA ALA A 75 14.06 -31.97 -18.43
C ALA A 75 13.49 -32.32 -19.82
N GLU A 76 14.18 -33.16 -20.57
CA GLU A 76 13.73 -33.73 -21.86
C GLU A 76 12.87 -35.00 -21.71
N GLY A 77 12.58 -35.45 -20.48
CA GLY A 77 11.82 -36.68 -20.21
C GLY A 77 12.60 -37.99 -20.43
N LYS A 78 13.91 -37.93 -20.70
CA LYS A 78 14.79 -39.06 -21.02
C LYS A 78 15.37 -39.73 -19.77
N ARG A 79 14.49 -40.28 -18.93
CA ARG A 79 14.85 -40.86 -17.61
C ARG A 79 15.86 -42.01 -17.70
N GLU A 80 15.71 -42.92 -18.65
CA GLU A 80 16.63 -44.07 -18.81
C GLU A 80 18.04 -43.64 -19.23
N GLU A 81 18.15 -42.55 -20.00
CA GLU A 81 19.45 -41.99 -20.40
C GLU A 81 20.15 -41.33 -19.20
N ALA A 82 19.39 -40.63 -18.33
CA ALA A 82 19.92 -40.07 -17.08
C ALA A 82 20.45 -41.18 -16.14
N ILE A 83 19.73 -42.30 -16.01
CA ILE A 83 20.18 -43.48 -15.24
C ILE A 83 21.44 -44.09 -15.87
N ALA A 84 21.51 -44.18 -17.20
CA ALA A 84 22.64 -44.74 -17.92
C ALA A 84 23.94 -43.93 -17.69
N ILE A 85 23.84 -42.61 -17.61
CA ILE A 85 24.97 -41.72 -17.33
C ILE A 85 25.59 -42.01 -15.95
N TYR A 86 24.77 -42.11 -14.90
CA TYR A 86 25.28 -42.47 -13.56
C TYR A 86 25.88 -43.88 -13.52
N ARG A 87 25.24 -44.86 -14.17
CA ARG A 87 25.79 -46.23 -14.29
C ARG A 87 27.12 -46.26 -15.05
N GLN A 88 27.29 -45.41 -16.06
CA GLN A 88 28.54 -45.29 -16.82
C GLN A 88 29.62 -44.62 -15.99
N TRP A 89 29.28 -43.55 -15.26
CA TRP A 89 30.20 -42.85 -14.38
C TRP A 89 30.73 -43.77 -13.27
N LEU A 90 29.86 -44.59 -12.66
CA LEU A 90 30.20 -45.56 -11.62
C LEU A 90 31.01 -46.77 -12.11
N LYS A 91 31.07 -47.04 -13.42
CA LYS A 91 31.94 -48.08 -14.01
C LYS A 91 33.39 -47.63 -14.18
N SER A 92 33.66 -46.33 -14.04
CA SER A 92 35.04 -45.84 -13.96
C SER A 92 35.66 -46.20 -12.60
N THR A 93 36.97 -46.30 -12.51
CA THR A 93 37.68 -46.77 -11.30
C THR A 93 37.29 -45.96 -10.04
N ALA A 94 37.40 -46.56 -8.85
CA ALA A 94 36.89 -46.03 -7.57
C ALA A 94 37.20 -44.54 -7.29
N SER A 95 36.22 -43.82 -6.74
CA SER A 95 36.23 -42.40 -6.40
C SER A 95 35.96 -42.12 -4.93
N PRO A 96 36.49 -41.03 -4.37
CA PRO A 96 36.08 -40.54 -3.05
C PRO A 96 34.62 -40.03 -2.99
N VAL A 97 33.97 -39.77 -4.13
CA VAL A 97 32.58 -39.27 -4.20
C VAL A 97 31.62 -40.27 -4.85
N ASP A 98 31.99 -41.55 -4.95
CA ASP A 98 31.10 -42.58 -5.52
C ASP A 98 29.78 -42.69 -4.75
N TRP A 99 29.80 -42.45 -3.45
CA TRP A 99 28.64 -42.49 -2.58
C TRP A 99 27.56 -41.49 -3.01
N ALA A 100 27.95 -40.31 -3.51
CA ALA A 100 27.03 -39.28 -3.98
C ALA A 100 26.41 -39.69 -5.33
N ALA A 101 27.20 -40.23 -6.25
CA ALA A 101 26.69 -40.76 -7.50
C ALA A 101 25.77 -41.99 -7.30
N GLN A 102 26.09 -42.87 -6.35
CA GLN A 102 25.24 -44.00 -5.96
C GLN A 102 23.93 -43.52 -5.32
N PHE A 103 23.96 -42.47 -4.50
CA PHE A 103 22.74 -41.89 -3.94
C PHE A 103 21.84 -41.29 -5.02
N ASN A 104 22.40 -40.48 -5.93
CA ASN A 104 21.64 -39.87 -7.03
C ASN A 104 21.07 -40.93 -7.98
N LEU A 105 21.84 -41.99 -8.27
CA LEU A 105 21.35 -43.14 -9.01
C LEU A 105 20.17 -43.81 -8.27
N GLY A 106 20.24 -43.94 -6.94
CA GLY A 106 19.17 -44.49 -6.12
C GLY A 106 17.86 -43.69 -6.22
N ILE A 107 17.94 -42.35 -6.25
CA ILE A 107 16.78 -41.47 -6.44
C ILE A 107 16.13 -41.74 -7.80
N LEU A 108 16.93 -41.77 -8.86
CA LEU A 108 16.43 -41.98 -10.22
C LEU A 108 15.81 -43.37 -10.42
N LEU A 109 16.41 -44.41 -9.82
CA LEU A 109 15.87 -45.77 -9.87
C LEU A 109 14.56 -45.89 -9.09
N LYS A 110 14.46 -45.25 -7.92
CA LYS A 110 13.20 -45.17 -7.14
C LYS A 110 12.10 -44.48 -7.94
N ALA A 111 12.42 -43.36 -8.60
CA ALA A 111 11.48 -42.63 -9.46
C ALA A 111 11.09 -43.39 -10.74
N ALA A 112 11.96 -44.29 -11.22
CA ALA A 112 11.66 -45.19 -12.34
C ALA A 112 10.87 -46.45 -11.91
N GLY A 113 10.63 -46.65 -10.60
CA GLY A 113 9.98 -47.84 -10.05
C GLY A 113 10.91 -49.06 -9.90
N ASP A 114 12.20 -48.92 -10.18
CA ASP A 114 13.21 -49.97 -9.93
C ASP A 114 13.68 -49.90 -8.46
N PHE A 115 12.80 -50.35 -7.57
CA PHE A 115 13.04 -50.31 -6.13
C PHE A 115 14.21 -51.22 -5.69
N ALA A 116 14.40 -52.36 -6.36
CA ALA A 116 15.53 -53.25 -6.07
C ALA A 116 16.86 -52.60 -6.47
N GLY A 117 16.91 -51.91 -7.62
CA GLY A 117 18.05 -51.11 -8.04
C GLY A 117 18.32 -49.93 -7.11
N ALA A 118 17.27 -49.23 -6.66
CA ALA A 118 17.36 -48.11 -5.73
C ALA A 118 17.94 -48.54 -4.37
N GLU A 119 17.47 -49.65 -3.81
CA GLU A 119 18.01 -50.24 -2.58
C GLU A 119 19.51 -50.57 -2.72
N ALA A 120 19.89 -51.22 -3.81
CA ALA A 120 21.29 -51.58 -4.06
C ALA A 120 22.20 -50.33 -4.14
N ALA A 121 21.70 -49.25 -4.73
CA ALA A 121 22.42 -47.99 -4.88
C ALA A 121 22.55 -47.24 -3.53
N TYR A 122 21.48 -47.15 -2.73
CA TYR A 122 21.56 -46.55 -1.39
C TYR A 122 22.47 -47.34 -0.44
N LEU A 123 22.43 -48.68 -0.48
CA LEU A 123 23.37 -49.51 0.27
C LEU A 123 24.82 -49.30 -0.20
N ALA A 124 25.06 -49.11 -1.50
CA ALA A 124 26.39 -48.79 -2.02
C ALA A 124 26.87 -47.41 -1.56
N SER A 125 25.97 -46.43 -1.47
CA SER A 125 26.25 -45.11 -0.90
C SER A 125 26.67 -45.20 0.56
N LEU A 126 25.86 -45.86 1.39
CA LEU A 126 26.10 -46.02 2.83
C LEU A 126 27.33 -46.87 3.16
N ARG A 127 27.74 -47.80 2.28
CA ARG A 127 29.01 -48.55 2.45
C ARG A 127 30.24 -47.65 2.40
N GLN A 128 30.21 -46.60 1.57
CA GLN A 128 31.32 -45.65 1.47
C GLN A 128 31.15 -44.46 2.43
N LYS A 129 29.91 -44.04 2.74
CA LYS A 129 29.60 -42.99 3.70
C LYS A 129 28.52 -43.41 4.70
N PRO A 130 28.88 -44.11 5.79
CA PRO A 130 27.92 -44.69 6.74
C PRO A 130 27.07 -43.69 7.53
N ASP A 131 27.57 -42.45 7.68
CA ASP A 131 26.93 -41.34 8.39
C ASP A 131 25.99 -40.51 7.49
N PHE A 132 25.78 -40.91 6.23
CA PHE A 132 24.91 -40.18 5.31
C PHE A 132 23.42 -40.45 5.57
N VAL A 133 22.86 -39.68 6.50
CA VAL A 133 21.49 -39.83 7.02
C VAL A 133 20.42 -39.83 5.93
N GLN A 134 20.52 -38.96 4.94
CA GLN A 134 19.53 -38.88 3.85
C GLN A 134 19.41 -40.21 3.08
N ALA A 135 20.53 -40.82 2.69
CA ALA A 135 20.52 -42.12 2.02
C ALA A 135 19.91 -43.24 2.89
N ARG A 136 20.03 -43.13 4.21
CA ARG A 136 19.44 -44.06 5.17
C ARG A 136 17.92 -43.89 5.27
N ILE A 137 17.43 -42.65 5.25
CA ILE A 137 15.99 -42.36 5.22
C ILE A 137 15.36 -42.89 3.92
N ASP A 138 15.99 -42.62 2.78
CA ASP A 138 15.50 -43.06 1.48
C ASP A 138 15.58 -44.58 1.27
N LEU A 139 16.58 -45.25 1.87
CA LEU A 139 16.66 -46.70 1.94
C LEU A 139 15.46 -47.31 2.69
N GLY A 140 15.09 -46.71 3.83
CA GLY A 140 13.91 -47.13 4.58
C GLY A 140 12.63 -47.01 3.76
N ALA A 141 12.44 -45.89 3.04
CA ALA A 141 11.29 -45.70 2.17
C ALA A 141 11.21 -46.74 1.04
N VAL A 142 12.35 -47.09 0.43
CA VAL A 142 12.40 -48.12 -0.62
C VAL A 142 12.12 -49.52 -0.06
N ARG A 143 12.63 -49.85 1.12
CA ARG A 143 12.39 -51.15 1.78
C ARG A 143 10.93 -51.33 2.17
N GLU A 144 10.28 -50.26 2.58
CA GLU A 144 8.84 -50.28 2.81
C GLU A 144 8.07 -50.55 1.52
N LEU A 145 8.40 -49.87 0.42
CA LEU A 145 7.78 -50.09 -0.90
C LEU A 145 8.00 -51.51 -1.42
N LEU A 146 9.10 -52.16 -1.01
CA LEU A 146 9.39 -53.57 -1.28
C LEU A 146 8.68 -54.55 -0.33
N GLY A 147 7.78 -54.06 0.53
CA GLY A 147 7.01 -54.88 1.47
C GLY A 147 7.81 -55.36 2.68
N ARG A 148 8.91 -54.67 3.04
CA ARG A 148 9.80 -55.02 4.16
C ARG A 148 9.83 -53.90 5.23
N PRO A 149 8.67 -53.59 5.86
CA PRO A 149 8.54 -52.47 6.80
C PRO A 149 9.40 -52.64 8.06
N GLU A 150 9.68 -53.87 8.48
CA GLU A 150 10.54 -54.16 9.64
C GLU A 150 12.00 -53.75 9.41
N GLU A 151 12.48 -53.83 8.17
CA GLU A 151 13.81 -53.32 7.80
C GLU A 151 13.78 -51.79 7.67
N ALA A 152 12.71 -51.22 7.12
CA ALA A 152 12.53 -49.77 7.00
C ALA A 152 12.55 -49.06 8.36
N VAL A 153 11.85 -49.62 9.35
CA VAL A 153 11.86 -49.12 10.74
C VAL A 153 13.27 -49.09 11.31
N LYS A 154 14.09 -50.12 11.07
CA LYS A 154 15.49 -50.15 11.55
C LYS A 154 16.33 -49.05 10.91
N ASP A 155 16.14 -48.77 9.62
CA ASP A 155 16.86 -47.71 8.93
C ASP A 155 16.48 -46.32 9.46
N TRP A 156 15.19 -46.05 9.68
CA TRP A 156 14.73 -44.77 10.22
C TRP A 156 15.11 -44.59 11.69
N GLN A 157 15.07 -45.64 12.51
CA GLN A 157 15.58 -45.58 13.89
C GLN A 157 17.07 -45.26 13.93
N ALA A 158 17.87 -45.89 13.05
CA ALA A 158 19.29 -45.59 12.92
C ALA A 158 19.52 -44.15 12.43
N ALA A 159 18.73 -43.65 11.49
CA ALA A 159 18.79 -42.26 11.02
C ALA A 159 18.49 -41.25 12.15
N VAL A 160 17.47 -41.51 12.97
CA VAL A 160 17.13 -40.71 14.16
C VAL A 160 18.28 -40.73 15.18
N GLN A 161 18.89 -41.90 15.42
CA GLN A 161 20.03 -42.01 16.34
C GLN A 161 21.25 -41.24 15.85
N ASP A 162 21.56 -41.31 14.56
CA ASP A 162 22.68 -40.59 13.94
C ASP A 162 22.46 -39.06 14.03
N LEU A 163 21.25 -38.58 13.74
CA LEU A 163 20.88 -37.16 13.86
C LEU A 163 20.91 -36.63 15.30
N LYS A 164 20.55 -37.46 16.29
CA LYS A 164 20.61 -37.10 17.71
C LYS A 164 22.04 -37.02 18.25
N ARG A 165 23.01 -37.66 17.58
CA ARG A 165 24.42 -37.65 17.99
C ARG A 165 25.21 -36.46 17.43
N THR A 166 24.69 -35.78 16.42
CA THR A 166 25.34 -34.60 15.82
C THR A 166 24.98 -33.32 16.59
N ALA A 167 25.96 -32.47 16.87
CA ALA A 167 25.79 -31.21 17.63
C ALA A 167 24.86 -30.19 16.93
N VAL A 168 24.63 -30.36 15.63
CA VAL A 168 23.66 -29.62 14.82
C VAL A 168 22.81 -30.66 14.11
N ALA A 169 21.70 -31.07 14.72
CA ALA A 169 20.76 -32.00 14.10
C ALA A 169 19.99 -31.27 12.99
N ASP A 170 19.88 -31.87 11.80
CA ASP A 170 18.99 -31.38 10.74
C ASP A 170 17.52 -31.66 11.16
N PRO A 171 16.73 -30.63 11.54
CA PRO A 171 15.38 -30.83 12.06
C PRO A 171 14.41 -31.39 11.01
N THR A 172 14.68 -31.13 9.73
CA THR A 172 13.89 -31.58 8.59
C THR A 172 14.05 -33.09 8.41
N LEU A 173 15.29 -33.57 8.38
CA LEU A 173 15.57 -35.01 8.27
C LEU A 173 15.10 -35.78 9.50
N LEU A 174 15.19 -35.15 10.68
CA LEU A 174 14.67 -35.72 11.92
C LEU A 174 13.14 -35.86 11.86
N GLY A 175 12.44 -34.83 11.39
CA GLY A 175 10.99 -34.84 11.21
C GLY A 175 10.54 -35.92 10.20
N ILE A 176 11.21 -36.04 9.06
CA ILE A 176 10.90 -37.07 8.04
C ILE A 176 11.07 -38.47 8.62
N ALA A 177 12.20 -38.75 9.27
CA ALA A 177 12.46 -40.06 9.85
C ALA A 177 11.47 -40.42 10.98
N LEU A 178 11.12 -39.44 11.84
CA LEU A 178 10.13 -39.63 12.90
C LEU A 178 8.71 -39.83 12.34
N GLY A 179 8.31 -39.08 11.31
CA GLY A 179 7.00 -39.23 10.67
C GLY A 179 6.81 -40.60 10.01
N HIS A 180 7.87 -41.15 9.39
CA HIS A 180 7.84 -42.52 8.87
C HIS A 180 7.68 -43.58 9.97
N LEU A 181 8.35 -43.40 11.11
CA LEU A 181 8.23 -44.29 12.28
C LEU A 181 6.86 -44.22 12.94
N GLU A 182 6.33 -43.01 13.09
CA GLU A 182 4.99 -42.75 13.64
C GLU A 182 3.90 -43.42 12.80
N ARG A 183 3.98 -43.28 11.48
CA ARG A 183 3.02 -43.90 10.55
C ARG A 183 2.97 -45.42 10.63
N LEU A 184 4.08 -46.08 10.96
CA LEU A 184 4.14 -47.55 11.11
C LEU A 184 3.88 -48.05 12.54
N GLY A 185 3.55 -47.15 13.49
CA GLY A 185 3.31 -47.51 14.88
C GLY A 185 4.56 -48.04 15.61
N ALA A 186 5.74 -47.80 15.04
CA ALA A 186 7.02 -48.20 15.62
C ALA A 186 7.52 -47.07 16.53
N ALA A 187 7.25 -47.16 17.83
CA ALA A 187 7.64 -46.14 18.79
C ALA A 187 9.17 -45.88 18.75
N ALA A 188 9.57 -44.70 18.27
CA ALA A 188 10.72 -44.04 18.87
C ALA A 188 10.34 -43.73 20.32
N GLU A 189 11.25 -43.92 21.28
CA GLU A 189 10.99 -43.57 22.67
C GLU A 189 10.32 -42.19 22.76
N PRO A 190 9.25 -42.05 23.55
CA PRO A 190 8.53 -40.80 23.65
C PRO A 190 9.51 -39.75 24.15
N VAL A 191 9.81 -38.77 23.29
CA VAL A 191 10.19 -37.46 23.80
C VAL A 191 8.95 -37.02 24.55
N ALA A 192 9.03 -37.03 25.88
CA ALA A 192 8.07 -36.32 26.69
C ALA A 192 7.93 -34.94 26.05
N ALA A 193 6.74 -34.62 25.54
CA ALA A 193 6.39 -33.23 25.36
C ALA A 193 6.76 -32.58 26.70
N PRO A 194 7.64 -31.56 26.73
CA PRO A 194 7.79 -30.79 27.94
C PRO A 194 6.36 -30.43 28.33
N ASP A 195 5.97 -30.73 29.58
CA ASP A 195 4.67 -30.38 30.13
C ASP A 195 4.26 -29.07 29.51
N ALA A 196 3.23 -29.08 28.66
CA ALA A 196 2.83 -27.90 27.91
C ALA A 196 2.66 -26.81 28.96
N PRO A 197 3.55 -25.81 29.03
CA PRO A 197 3.27 -24.73 29.92
C PRO A 197 1.99 -24.16 29.33
N SER A 198 0.99 -23.93 30.18
CA SER A 198 -0.17 -23.16 29.78
C SER A 198 0.33 -21.74 29.46
N HIS A 199 0.98 -21.56 28.32
CA HIS A 199 1.37 -20.28 27.81
C HIS A 199 0.10 -19.70 27.23
N LYS A 200 -0.69 -19.12 28.14
CA LYS A 200 -1.69 -18.12 27.85
C LYS A 200 -1.19 -17.28 26.67
N LYS A 201 -1.84 -17.42 25.51
CA LYS A 201 -1.46 -16.64 24.34
C LYS A 201 -2.00 -15.23 24.54
N TYR A 202 -1.35 -14.28 23.89
CA TYR A 202 -1.63 -12.87 24.10
C TYR A 202 -1.67 -12.11 22.79
N CYS A 203 -2.68 -11.28 22.60
CA CYS A 203 -2.77 -10.41 21.44
C CYS A 203 -2.24 -9.02 21.80
N ASN A 204 -1.14 -8.59 21.17
CA ASN A 204 -0.58 -7.25 21.37
C ASN A 204 -1.43 -6.12 20.77
N TYR A 205 -2.55 -6.42 20.09
CA TYR A 205 -3.53 -5.43 19.63
C TYR A 205 -4.64 -5.18 20.65
N CYS A 206 -5.47 -6.19 20.93
CA CYS A 206 -6.58 -6.03 21.89
C CYS A 206 -6.15 -6.16 23.35
N GLN A 207 -4.88 -6.49 23.60
CA GLN A 207 -4.31 -6.71 24.93
C GLN A 207 -5.02 -7.85 25.70
N GLY A 208 -5.72 -8.72 24.97
CA GLY A 208 -6.51 -9.82 25.52
C GLY A 208 -5.73 -11.13 25.54
N GLU A 209 -5.94 -11.90 26.60
CA GLU A 209 -5.54 -13.29 26.68
C GLU A 209 -6.43 -14.15 25.76
N VAL A 210 -5.81 -15.04 25.00
CA VAL A 210 -6.52 -15.98 24.10
C VAL A 210 -6.06 -17.40 24.40
N GLU A 211 -7.00 -18.34 24.37
CA GLU A 211 -6.69 -19.77 24.51
C GLU A 211 -5.90 -20.27 23.29
N ARG A 212 -6.32 -19.84 22.09
CA ARG A 212 -5.64 -20.08 20.83
C ARG A 212 -5.96 -18.98 19.81
N PHE A 213 -5.05 -18.76 18.87
CA PHE A 213 -5.34 -18.02 17.64
C PHE A 213 -6.12 -18.92 16.66
N LEU A 214 -6.89 -18.29 15.77
CA LEU A 214 -7.70 -18.98 14.78
C LEU A 214 -6.87 -19.28 13.52
N PRO A 215 -6.99 -20.47 12.94
CA PRO A 215 -6.25 -20.82 11.73
C PRO A 215 -6.83 -20.17 10.48
N TYR A 216 -5.98 -19.83 9.52
CA TYR A 216 -6.36 -19.41 8.17
C TYR A 216 -6.57 -20.63 7.27
N ARG A 217 -7.74 -20.72 6.63
CA ARG A 217 -8.13 -21.83 5.72
C ARG A 217 -7.93 -23.25 6.30
N GLY A 218 -7.92 -23.40 7.63
CA GLY A 218 -7.69 -24.70 8.30
C GLY A 218 -6.22 -25.06 8.52
N GLY A 219 -5.31 -24.09 8.40
CA GLY A 219 -3.93 -24.22 8.81
C GLY A 219 -3.01 -24.75 7.70
N TRP A 220 -1.79 -25.12 8.07
CA TRP A 220 -0.78 -25.65 7.13
C TRP A 220 -1.25 -26.89 6.36
N ARG A 221 -2.15 -27.69 6.96
CA ARG A 221 -2.70 -28.92 6.34
C ARG A 221 -3.52 -28.66 5.08
N ASN A 222 -4.03 -27.44 4.90
CA ASN A 222 -4.89 -27.05 3.78
C ASN A 222 -4.21 -26.03 2.86
N GLN A 223 -2.90 -25.80 3.04
CA GLN A 223 -2.12 -24.98 2.14
C GLN A 223 -1.75 -25.77 0.88
N PRO A 224 -1.51 -25.09 -0.25
CA PRO A 224 -1.04 -25.73 -1.48
C PRO A 224 0.23 -26.57 -1.25
N HIS A 225 0.36 -27.68 -1.96
CA HIS A 225 1.44 -28.64 -1.71
C HIS A 225 2.81 -28.04 -2.00
N ALA A 226 2.93 -27.25 -3.07
CA ALA A 226 4.15 -26.55 -3.40
C ALA A 226 4.54 -25.53 -2.31
N MET A 227 3.61 -24.77 -1.73
CA MET A 227 3.90 -23.81 -0.66
C MET A 227 4.51 -24.47 0.59
N VAL A 228 4.00 -25.65 0.97
CA VAL A 228 4.57 -26.45 2.07
C VAL A 228 5.94 -27.02 1.68
N SER A 229 6.05 -27.55 0.47
CA SER A 229 7.29 -28.18 -0.03
C SER A 229 8.44 -27.17 -0.20
N LEU A 230 8.11 -25.91 -0.46
CA LEU A 230 9.07 -24.82 -0.66
C LEU A 230 9.36 -24.05 0.62
N ASP A 231 8.92 -24.51 1.80
CA ASP A 231 9.09 -23.85 3.11
C ASP A 231 8.92 -22.33 3.00
N VAL A 232 7.74 -21.91 2.51
CA VAL A 232 7.43 -20.49 2.37
C VAL A 232 7.28 -19.86 3.76
N ILE A 233 8.10 -18.83 3.99
CA ILE A 233 8.11 -18.00 5.17
C ILE A 233 7.24 -16.77 4.90
N GLY A 234 6.32 -16.51 5.83
CA GLY A 234 5.32 -15.44 5.75
C GLY A 234 4.34 -15.62 6.91
N SER A 235 3.04 -15.45 6.65
CA SER A 235 2.02 -15.73 7.66
C SER A 235 2.15 -17.12 8.28
N ASP A 236 1.80 -17.24 9.55
CA ASP A 236 1.54 -18.49 10.26
C ASP A 236 0.04 -18.86 10.14
N PRO A 237 -0.34 -19.77 9.22
CA PRO A 237 -1.73 -20.14 8.99
C PRO A 237 -2.35 -20.89 10.17
N ASP A 238 -1.58 -21.47 11.09
CA ASP A 238 -2.14 -22.16 12.26
C ASP A 238 -2.48 -21.16 13.38
N ASN A 239 -1.74 -20.04 13.45
CA ASN A 239 -1.91 -18.99 14.46
C ASN A 239 -2.35 -17.64 13.87
N PHE A 240 -3.10 -17.64 12.78
CA PHE A 240 -3.36 -16.44 11.99
C PHE A 240 -4.13 -15.33 12.73
N ALA A 241 -5.43 -15.52 13.01
CA ALA A 241 -6.30 -14.43 13.47
C ALA A 241 -6.55 -14.45 14.99
N CYS A 242 -6.62 -13.26 15.61
CA CYS A 242 -7.10 -13.12 16.98
C CYS A 242 -8.63 -13.35 17.05
N PRO A 243 -9.15 -14.23 17.93
CA PRO A 243 -10.59 -14.43 18.07
C PRO A 243 -11.34 -13.22 18.64
N HIS A 244 -10.65 -12.30 19.34
CA HIS A 244 -11.27 -11.13 19.96
C HIS A 244 -11.34 -9.92 19.04
N CYS A 245 -10.27 -9.64 18.29
CA CYS A 245 -10.15 -8.42 17.47
C CYS A 245 -9.83 -8.67 16.01
N ALA A 246 -9.78 -9.94 15.58
CA ALA A 246 -9.50 -10.37 14.20
C ALA A 246 -8.14 -9.94 13.61
N CYS A 247 -7.27 -9.26 14.36
CA CYS A 247 -5.96 -8.89 13.84
C CYS A 247 -5.18 -10.14 13.42
N THR A 248 -4.46 -10.03 12.31
CA THR A 248 -3.67 -11.11 11.74
C THR A 248 -2.34 -11.28 12.47
N ASP A 249 -1.66 -12.39 12.23
CA ASP A 249 -0.35 -12.68 12.77
C ASP A 249 0.70 -11.69 12.24
N ARG A 250 0.57 -11.30 10.96
CA ARG A 250 1.39 -10.27 10.32
C ARG A 250 1.19 -8.90 10.93
N GLU A 251 -0.04 -8.49 11.23
CA GLU A 251 -0.25 -7.22 11.96
C GLU A 251 0.40 -7.28 13.36
N ARG A 252 0.24 -8.39 14.08
CA ARG A 252 0.89 -8.60 15.39
C ARG A 252 2.42 -8.54 15.29
N HIS A 253 2.99 -9.12 14.22
CA HIS A 253 4.42 -9.06 13.88
C HIS A 253 4.87 -7.63 13.62
N LEU A 254 4.24 -6.91 12.68
CA LEU A 254 4.57 -5.52 12.35
C LEU A 254 4.58 -4.62 13.59
N LYS A 255 3.52 -4.70 14.42
CA LYS A 255 3.44 -3.95 15.67
C LYS A 255 4.55 -4.32 16.65
N LEU A 256 4.84 -5.61 16.82
CA LEU A 256 5.88 -6.09 17.73
C LEU A 256 7.25 -5.49 17.36
N TYR A 257 7.67 -5.65 16.11
CA TYR A 257 8.99 -5.20 15.67
C TYR A 257 9.09 -3.66 15.64
N CYS A 258 8.06 -2.96 15.14
CA CYS A 258 8.06 -1.49 15.15
C CYS A 258 8.15 -0.91 16.57
N THR A 259 7.51 -1.56 17.55
CA THR A 259 7.57 -1.15 18.97
C THR A 259 8.97 -1.35 19.55
N VAL A 260 9.58 -2.51 19.33
CA VAL A 260 10.87 -2.87 19.94
C VAL A 260 12.04 -2.13 19.31
N LEU A 261 11.97 -1.87 18.02
CA LEU A 261 12.99 -1.14 17.27
C LEU A 261 12.77 0.38 17.28
N ASP A 262 11.71 0.88 17.93
CA ASP A 262 11.33 2.29 18.00
C ASP A 262 11.32 2.99 16.63
N VAL A 263 10.64 2.36 15.66
CA VAL A 263 10.74 2.74 14.24
C VAL A 263 9.87 3.93 13.90
N LEU A 264 8.66 4.03 14.47
CA LEU A 264 7.65 5.01 14.11
C LEU A 264 7.83 6.30 14.91
N LYS A 265 7.80 7.46 14.22
CA LYS A 265 8.00 8.78 14.84
C LYS A 265 6.80 9.70 14.65
N LYS A 266 6.70 10.69 15.54
CA LYS A 266 5.71 11.76 15.44
C LYS A 266 5.92 12.63 14.20
N ASP A 267 4.83 13.19 13.68
CA ASP A 267 4.86 14.14 12.57
C ASP A 267 5.46 13.56 11.28
N ALA A 268 5.41 12.24 11.14
CA ALA A 268 5.92 11.54 9.97
C ALA A 268 5.05 11.74 8.72
N ARG A 269 5.69 11.72 7.55
CA ARG A 269 5.04 11.58 6.24
C ARG A 269 5.14 10.14 5.76
N ILE A 270 3.99 9.50 5.58
CA ILE A 270 3.88 8.06 5.33
C ILE A 270 3.17 7.83 4.00
N LEU A 271 3.78 7.02 3.13
CA LEU A 271 3.14 6.42 1.97
C LEU A 271 2.93 4.93 2.25
N HIS A 272 1.68 4.51 2.38
CA HIS A 272 1.33 3.13 2.74
C HIS A 272 0.55 2.48 1.60
N PHE A 273 1.18 1.51 0.94
CA PHE A 273 0.57 0.68 -0.10
C PHE A 273 -0.19 -0.48 0.54
N ALA A 274 -1.40 -0.76 0.03
CA ALA A 274 -2.28 -1.83 0.51
C ALA A 274 -2.39 -1.92 2.05
N PRO A 275 -2.75 -0.82 2.74
CA PRO A 275 -2.73 -0.74 4.20
C PRO A 275 -3.54 -1.78 4.96
N GLU A 276 -2.92 -2.36 5.98
CA GLU A 276 -3.58 -3.18 7.01
C GLU A 276 -4.22 -2.27 8.07
N TRP A 277 -5.54 -2.30 8.20
CA TRP A 277 -6.27 -1.33 9.03
C TRP A 277 -5.91 -1.37 10.52
N GLY A 278 -5.54 -2.54 11.07
CA GLY A 278 -5.03 -2.62 12.43
C GLY A 278 -3.71 -1.87 12.56
N PHE A 279 -2.78 -2.07 11.62
CA PHE A 279 -1.49 -1.36 11.62
C PHE A 279 -1.65 0.14 11.36
N VAL A 280 -2.54 0.56 10.47
CA VAL A 280 -2.94 1.98 10.32
C VAL A 280 -3.40 2.57 11.66
N SER A 281 -4.21 1.85 12.41
CA SER A 281 -4.69 2.29 13.74
C SER A 281 -3.55 2.41 14.76
N HIS A 282 -2.51 1.59 14.64
CA HIS A 282 -1.32 1.71 15.48
C HIS A 282 -0.46 2.92 15.07
N ILE A 283 -0.19 3.10 13.77
CA ILE A 283 0.52 4.26 13.22
C ILE A 283 -0.17 5.57 13.63
N ALA A 284 -1.50 5.60 13.64
CA ALA A 284 -2.27 6.77 14.05
C ALA A 284 -1.88 7.28 15.46
N GLN A 285 -1.49 6.38 16.38
CA GLN A 285 -1.09 6.75 17.74
C GLN A 285 0.18 7.63 17.78
N PHE A 286 0.98 7.60 16.72
CA PHE A 286 2.16 8.44 16.54
C PHE A 286 1.83 9.79 15.87
N ASP A 287 0.57 10.10 15.58
CA ASP A 287 0.14 11.41 15.08
C ASP A 287 0.91 11.89 13.82
N PRO A 288 0.87 11.12 12.70
CA PRO A 288 1.58 11.49 11.49
C PRO A 288 1.11 12.85 10.91
N GLU A 289 2.00 13.54 10.20
CA GLU A 289 1.68 14.78 9.46
C GLU A 289 0.86 14.47 8.23
N VAL A 290 1.28 13.45 7.49
CA VAL A 290 0.61 12.99 6.28
C VAL A 290 0.63 11.48 6.29
N HIS A 291 -0.52 10.88 6.00
CA HIS A 291 -0.63 9.45 5.74
C HIS A 291 -1.39 9.27 4.43
N VAL A 292 -0.68 8.87 3.38
CA VAL A 292 -1.23 8.57 2.06
C VAL A 292 -1.49 7.08 1.99
N PHE A 293 -2.74 6.71 1.73
CA PHE A 293 -3.11 5.33 1.39
C PHE A 293 -3.03 5.14 -0.11
N ALA A 294 -2.31 4.12 -0.55
CA ALA A 294 -2.06 3.86 -1.96
C ALA A 294 -2.56 2.47 -2.35
N ASP A 295 -3.40 2.40 -3.37
CA ASP A 295 -3.82 1.15 -3.99
C ASP A 295 -4.30 1.44 -5.43
N PRO A 296 -3.65 0.91 -6.48
CA PRO A 296 -4.02 1.18 -7.86
C PRO A 296 -5.40 0.61 -8.26
N TYR A 297 -5.93 -0.35 -7.50
CA TYR A 297 -7.16 -1.08 -7.82
C TYR A 297 -8.34 -0.73 -6.90
N SER A 298 -8.07 -0.09 -5.75
CA SER A 298 -9.11 0.27 -4.78
C SER A 298 -10.19 1.17 -5.37
N GLN A 299 -11.43 0.89 -4.97
CA GLN A 299 -12.60 1.73 -5.24
C GLN A 299 -12.94 2.65 -4.06
N ASP A 300 -12.24 2.49 -2.93
CA ASP A 300 -12.39 3.35 -1.77
C ASP A 300 -11.71 4.69 -2.02
N LEU A 301 -12.49 5.76 -1.97
CA LEU A 301 -12.04 7.13 -2.26
C LEU A 301 -11.00 7.66 -1.27
N ARG A 302 -10.72 6.95 -0.17
CA ARG A 302 -9.62 7.28 0.75
C ARG A 302 -8.26 6.93 0.17
N PHE A 303 -8.21 6.05 -0.83
CA PHE A 303 -6.99 5.55 -1.45
C PHE A 303 -6.66 6.36 -2.71
N GLU A 304 -5.39 6.71 -2.84
CA GLU A 304 -4.81 7.23 -4.06
C GLU A 304 -4.45 6.07 -5.01
N LYS A 305 -4.78 6.24 -6.29
CA LYS A 305 -4.52 5.24 -7.32
C LYS A 305 -3.07 5.33 -7.80
N ILE A 306 -2.16 4.76 -7.01
CA ILE A 306 -0.72 4.88 -7.25
C ILE A 306 -0.16 3.52 -7.67
N ASN A 307 0.53 3.51 -8.81
CA ASN A 307 1.41 2.40 -9.18
C ASN A 307 2.74 2.55 -8.44
N ILE A 308 3.15 1.55 -7.66
CA ILE A 308 4.41 1.57 -6.91
C ILE A 308 5.65 1.63 -7.82
N GLU A 309 5.54 1.17 -9.07
CA GLU A 309 6.60 1.28 -10.09
C GLU A 309 6.73 2.71 -10.66
N LYS A 310 5.76 3.60 -10.39
CA LYS A 310 5.69 4.98 -10.87
C LYS A 310 4.98 5.87 -9.85
N ILE A 311 5.68 6.22 -8.77
CA ILE A 311 5.11 6.99 -7.67
C ILE A 311 5.03 8.47 -8.09
N PRO A 312 3.85 9.11 -8.12
CA PRO A 312 3.69 10.44 -8.72
C PRO A 312 4.22 11.59 -7.84
N TYR A 313 4.80 11.27 -6.68
CA TYR A 313 5.32 12.25 -5.74
C TYR A 313 6.79 12.60 -6.00
N SER A 314 7.17 13.79 -5.57
CA SER A 314 8.53 14.31 -5.72
C SER A 314 9.54 13.50 -4.90
N ASP A 315 10.81 13.60 -5.27
CA ASP A 315 11.93 12.98 -4.54
C ASP A 315 11.94 13.43 -3.08
N ALA A 316 12.36 12.54 -2.18
CA ALA A 316 12.51 12.83 -0.75
C ALA A 316 11.26 13.40 -0.06
N SER A 317 10.07 12.96 -0.46
CA SER A 317 8.78 13.41 0.10
C SER A 317 8.38 12.69 1.40
N PHE A 318 8.80 11.44 1.60
CA PHE A 318 8.30 10.58 2.68
C PHE A 318 9.38 10.17 3.69
N ASP A 319 8.99 10.12 4.97
CA ASP A 319 9.79 9.50 6.03
C ASP A 319 9.67 7.97 5.97
N TYR A 320 8.48 7.48 5.63
CA TYR A 320 8.19 6.05 5.52
C TYR A 320 7.51 5.70 4.20
N VAL A 321 7.97 4.61 3.60
CA VAL A 321 7.21 3.86 2.58
C VAL A 321 6.92 2.47 3.13
N ILE A 322 5.66 2.12 3.24
CA ILE A 322 5.21 0.82 3.77
C ILE A 322 4.52 0.09 2.63
N ALA A 323 5.01 -1.08 2.25
CA ALA A 323 4.48 -1.89 1.17
C ALA A 323 4.63 -3.37 1.52
N ASN A 324 3.86 -3.81 2.51
CA ASN A 324 3.85 -5.20 2.95
C ASN A 324 2.93 -6.01 2.05
N HIS A 325 3.40 -7.18 1.62
CA HIS A 325 2.65 -8.10 0.78
C HIS A 325 2.21 -7.47 -0.54
N VAL A 326 3.06 -6.57 -1.06
CA VAL A 326 2.85 -5.87 -2.32
C VAL A 326 3.83 -6.38 -3.37
N MET A 327 5.08 -6.63 -3.01
CA MET A 327 6.19 -6.86 -3.95
C MET A 327 6.01 -8.13 -4.79
N GLU A 328 5.23 -9.10 -4.31
CA GLU A 328 4.89 -10.34 -5.00
C GLU A 328 3.80 -10.18 -6.10
N HIS A 329 3.12 -9.03 -6.11
CA HIS A 329 2.12 -8.64 -7.10
C HIS A 329 2.67 -7.68 -8.17
N VAL A 330 3.78 -7.00 -7.88
CA VAL A 330 4.38 -5.98 -8.75
C VAL A 330 4.94 -6.61 -10.03
N ALA A 331 4.79 -6.01 -11.20
CA ALA A 331 5.36 -6.60 -12.42
C ALA A 331 6.90 -6.51 -12.41
N ASP A 332 7.45 -5.34 -12.12
CA ASP A 332 8.89 -5.09 -11.98
C ASP A 332 9.24 -4.59 -10.56
N PRO A 333 9.71 -5.48 -9.66
CA PRO A 333 10.01 -5.10 -8.28
C PRO A 333 11.27 -4.23 -8.19
N ASP A 334 12.18 -4.26 -9.18
CA ASP A 334 13.34 -3.37 -9.20
C ASP A 334 12.92 -1.93 -9.53
N ALA A 335 12.00 -1.75 -10.49
CA ALA A 335 11.40 -0.44 -10.76
C ALA A 335 10.70 0.12 -9.53
N ALA A 336 9.95 -0.71 -8.79
CA ALA A 336 9.32 -0.31 -7.53
C ALA A 336 10.36 0.09 -6.47
N LEU A 337 11.44 -0.68 -6.28
CA LEU A 337 12.50 -0.36 -5.32
C LEU A 337 13.23 0.95 -5.67
N VAL A 338 13.44 1.23 -6.95
CA VAL A 338 14.00 2.52 -7.42
C VAL A 338 13.08 3.67 -7.02
N GLU A 339 11.77 3.56 -7.25
CA GLU A 339 10.80 4.59 -6.88
C GLU A 339 10.68 4.77 -5.36
N ILE A 340 10.62 3.67 -4.60
CA ILE A 340 10.63 3.70 -3.13
C ILE A 340 11.86 4.46 -2.63
N SER A 341 13.06 4.11 -3.12
CA SER A 341 14.31 4.78 -2.76
C SER A 341 14.28 6.27 -3.15
N ARG A 342 13.74 6.61 -4.32
CA ARG A 342 13.62 7.99 -4.81
C ARG A 342 12.76 8.85 -3.87
N VAL A 343 11.57 8.40 -3.51
CA VAL A 343 10.61 9.19 -2.72
C VAL A 343 10.92 9.25 -1.22
N LEU A 344 11.76 8.34 -0.70
CA LEU A 344 12.23 8.40 0.68
C LEU A 344 13.16 9.60 0.93
N LYS A 345 13.04 10.22 2.10
CA LYS A 345 14.01 11.19 2.62
C LYS A 345 15.36 10.51 2.88
N ALA A 346 16.41 11.30 3.09
CA ALA A 346 17.77 10.79 3.27
C ALA A 346 17.91 9.78 4.44
N ASP A 347 17.15 9.99 5.52
CA ASP A 347 17.02 9.11 6.68
C ASP A 347 15.75 8.24 6.64
N GLY A 348 15.05 8.23 5.50
CA GLY A 348 13.78 7.55 5.31
C GLY A 348 13.88 6.04 5.39
N ILE A 349 12.80 5.41 5.82
CA ILE A 349 12.68 3.99 6.10
C ILE A 349 11.65 3.33 5.17
N ALA A 350 11.97 2.15 4.66
CA ALA A 350 11.01 1.28 4.00
C ALA A 350 10.68 0.06 4.88
N ILE A 351 9.39 -0.29 4.97
CA ILE A 351 8.91 -1.54 5.56
C ILE A 351 8.28 -2.35 4.44
N LEU A 352 8.91 -3.47 4.06
CA LEU A 352 8.61 -4.21 2.83
C LEU A 352 8.37 -5.70 3.11
N GLN A 353 7.57 -6.00 4.14
CA GLN A 353 7.33 -7.38 4.59
C GLN A 353 6.77 -8.22 3.43
N THR A 354 7.48 -9.24 2.97
CA THR A 354 7.14 -9.98 1.74
C THR A 354 7.37 -11.47 1.95
N PRO A 355 6.40 -12.35 1.61
CA PRO A 355 6.61 -13.79 1.71
C PRO A 355 7.72 -14.27 0.78
N TYR A 356 8.53 -15.21 1.25
CA TYR A 356 9.62 -15.79 0.48
C TYR A 356 9.86 -17.26 0.86
N SER A 357 10.43 -18.04 -0.04
CA SER A 357 10.85 -19.42 0.23
C SER A 357 12.24 -19.45 0.86
N SER A 358 12.38 -20.19 1.96
CA SER A 358 13.69 -20.42 2.60
C SER A 358 14.59 -21.36 1.77
N VAL A 359 13.97 -22.22 0.94
CA VAL A 359 14.67 -23.25 0.18
C VAL A 359 15.10 -22.74 -1.20
N LEU A 360 14.32 -21.86 -1.82
CA LEU A 360 14.68 -21.26 -3.10
C LEU A 360 15.87 -20.31 -2.94
N HIS A 361 16.90 -20.51 -3.75
CA HIS A 361 18.01 -19.56 -3.83
C HIS A 361 17.66 -18.31 -4.63
N LYS A 362 16.87 -18.49 -5.70
CA LYS A 362 16.47 -17.44 -6.62
C LYS A 362 14.96 -17.32 -6.66
N THR A 363 14.49 -16.12 -6.89
CA THR A 363 13.08 -15.79 -7.09
C THR A 363 12.54 -16.59 -8.26
N PHE A 364 11.42 -17.27 -8.03
CA PHE A 364 10.75 -18.12 -8.99
C PHE A 364 9.64 -17.35 -9.71
N GLU A 365 9.80 -17.25 -11.03
CA GLU A 365 8.88 -16.60 -11.97
C GLU A 365 8.82 -17.44 -13.25
N ASP A 366 7.64 -17.96 -13.60
CA ASP A 366 7.38 -18.70 -14.84
C ASP A 366 6.18 -18.08 -15.58
N PRO A 367 6.37 -17.56 -16.81
CA PRO A 367 5.27 -17.01 -17.62
C PRO A 367 4.14 -17.99 -17.93
N GLY A 368 4.38 -19.30 -17.83
CA GLY A 368 3.35 -20.33 -17.98
C GLY A 368 2.47 -20.54 -16.74
N ILE A 369 2.74 -19.83 -15.64
CA ILE A 369 1.85 -19.75 -14.46
C ILE A 369 0.93 -18.53 -14.64
N ASP A 370 -0.06 -18.69 -15.51
CA ASP A 370 -0.93 -17.61 -16.00
C ASP A 370 -2.41 -17.77 -15.62
N THR A 371 -2.74 -18.79 -14.83
CA THR A 371 -4.10 -19.02 -14.28
C THR A 371 -4.13 -18.91 -12.76
N ASP A 372 -5.26 -18.48 -12.22
CA ASP A 372 -5.49 -18.35 -10.77
C ASP A 372 -5.15 -19.64 -10.00
N ALA A 373 -5.50 -20.80 -10.54
CA ALA A 373 -5.23 -22.10 -9.92
C ALA A 373 -3.72 -22.41 -9.85
N LEU A 374 -2.99 -22.13 -10.93
CA LEU A 374 -1.54 -22.33 -10.94
C LEU A 374 -0.83 -21.30 -10.04
N ARG A 375 -1.27 -20.05 -10.03
CA ARG A 375 -0.72 -19.01 -9.15
C ARG A 375 -0.97 -19.32 -7.68
N LEU A 376 -2.17 -19.80 -7.34
CA LEU A 376 -2.47 -20.27 -5.99
C LEU A 376 -1.55 -21.43 -5.58
N GLU A 377 -1.33 -22.42 -6.45
CA GLU A 377 -0.46 -23.55 -6.13
C GLU A 377 1.01 -23.13 -5.94
N PHE A 378 1.57 -22.36 -6.88
CA PHE A 378 3.01 -22.11 -6.96
C PHE A 378 3.49 -20.81 -6.32
N TYR A 379 2.62 -19.80 -6.25
CA TYR A 379 2.93 -18.50 -5.68
C TYR A 379 2.13 -18.23 -4.39
N GLY A 380 1.14 -19.06 -4.07
CA GLY A 380 0.39 -19.01 -2.81
C GLY A 380 -0.87 -18.16 -2.83
N GLN A 381 -1.10 -17.38 -3.90
CA GLN A 381 -2.30 -16.57 -4.08
C GLN A 381 -2.59 -16.37 -5.57
N GLU A 382 -3.86 -16.20 -5.94
CA GLU A 382 -4.36 -16.17 -7.31
C GLU A 382 -3.81 -14.99 -8.15
N ASP A 383 -3.39 -13.91 -7.50
CA ASP A 383 -2.92 -12.67 -8.11
C ASP A 383 -1.42 -12.39 -7.90
N HIS A 384 -0.69 -13.33 -7.28
CA HIS A 384 0.77 -13.27 -7.25
C HIS A 384 1.35 -13.55 -8.64
N VAL A 385 2.46 -12.90 -8.95
CA VAL A 385 3.19 -13.12 -10.22
C VAL A 385 4.54 -13.80 -10.01
N ARG A 386 4.93 -14.04 -8.76
CA ARG A 386 6.21 -14.64 -8.36
C ARG A 386 6.15 -15.27 -6.98
N LEU A 387 7.13 -16.13 -6.69
CA LEU A 387 7.52 -16.51 -5.33
C LEU A 387 8.98 -16.12 -5.09
N PHE A 388 9.22 -15.19 -4.18
CA PHE A 388 10.58 -14.78 -3.85
C PHE A 388 11.39 -15.92 -3.22
N GLY A 389 12.68 -16.00 -3.57
CA GLY A 389 13.65 -16.86 -2.89
C GLY A 389 14.51 -16.06 -1.92
N ARG A 390 15.57 -16.68 -1.40
CA ARG A 390 16.54 -16.03 -0.50
C ARG A 390 17.28 -14.85 -1.13
N ASP A 391 17.32 -14.77 -2.46
CA ASP A 391 17.85 -13.63 -3.21
C ASP A 391 17.05 -12.32 -3.00
N ILE A 392 15.85 -12.37 -2.41
CA ILE A 392 15.06 -11.18 -2.08
C ILE A 392 15.85 -10.16 -1.27
N PHE A 393 16.63 -10.62 -0.29
CA PHE A 393 17.41 -9.73 0.58
C PHE A 393 18.53 -9.05 -0.19
N GLU A 394 19.22 -9.76 -1.08
CA GLU A 394 20.25 -9.18 -1.95
C GLU A 394 19.62 -8.21 -2.94
N ARG A 395 18.51 -8.59 -3.57
CA ARG A 395 17.77 -7.76 -4.53
C ARG A 395 17.31 -6.45 -3.91
N PHE A 396 16.70 -6.50 -2.73
CA PHE A 396 16.25 -5.28 -2.04
C PHE A 396 17.45 -4.44 -1.57
N SER A 397 18.52 -5.10 -1.09
CA SER A 397 19.75 -4.44 -0.64
C SER A 397 20.55 -3.77 -1.77
N ALA A 398 20.28 -4.10 -3.02
CA ALA A 398 20.85 -3.41 -4.17
C ALA A 398 20.43 -1.93 -4.20
N HIS A 399 19.19 -1.63 -3.78
CA HIS A 399 18.57 -0.30 -3.87
C HIS A 399 18.45 0.42 -2.51
N LEU A 400 18.35 -0.33 -1.41
CA LEU A 400 18.16 0.18 -0.06
C LEU A 400 19.20 -0.43 0.90
N ASP A 401 19.53 0.24 2.01
CA ASP A 401 20.42 -0.32 3.02
C ASP A 401 19.61 -1.23 3.97
N PRO A 402 19.98 -2.51 4.14
CA PRO A 402 19.21 -3.43 4.98
C PRO A 402 19.42 -3.13 6.46
N LEU A 403 18.31 -3.04 7.20
CA LEU A 403 18.23 -3.04 8.66
C LEU A 403 17.42 -4.25 9.14
N VAL A 404 17.45 -5.33 8.35
CA VAL A 404 16.64 -6.54 8.57
C VAL A 404 16.98 -7.15 9.93
N ALA A 405 15.96 -7.39 10.74
CA ALA A 405 16.12 -7.95 12.08
C ALA A 405 15.49 -9.33 12.18
N SER A 406 16.26 -10.33 12.58
CA SER A 406 15.73 -11.69 12.82
C SER A 406 15.06 -11.77 14.19
N HIS A 407 14.06 -12.66 14.31
CA HIS A 407 13.33 -12.85 15.57
C HIS A 407 14.27 -13.21 16.73
N ASP A 408 15.14 -14.19 16.52
CA ASP A 408 16.07 -14.71 17.54
C ASP A 408 17.11 -13.66 18.00
N SER A 409 17.32 -12.59 17.22
CA SER A 409 18.21 -11.50 17.62
C SER A 409 17.57 -10.48 18.56
N LEU A 410 16.23 -10.41 18.57
CA LEU A 410 15.46 -9.39 19.30
C LEU A 410 14.64 -9.96 20.45
N PHE A 411 14.26 -11.23 20.37
CA PHE A 411 13.22 -11.81 21.21
C PHE A 411 13.64 -13.17 21.78
N ASP A 412 13.18 -13.43 23.00
CA ASP A 412 13.25 -14.76 23.59
C ASP A 412 12.39 -15.75 22.79
N SER A 413 12.77 -17.03 22.77
CA SER A 413 12.13 -18.08 21.98
C SER A 413 10.64 -18.30 22.29
N THR A 414 10.14 -17.76 23.40
CA THR A 414 8.74 -17.87 23.83
C THR A 414 7.83 -16.82 23.20
N VAL A 415 8.39 -15.68 22.74
CA VAL A 415 7.61 -14.53 22.25
C VAL A 415 6.73 -14.90 21.07
N ALA A 416 7.30 -15.62 20.09
CA ALA A 416 6.57 -16.10 18.92
C ALA A 416 5.37 -17.00 19.29
N THR A 417 5.56 -17.92 20.24
CA THR A 417 4.50 -18.81 20.72
C THR A 417 3.39 -18.05 21.45
N VAL A 418 3.78 -17.09 22.30
CA VAL A 418 2.84 -16.28 23.10
C VAL A 418 2.01 -15.36 22.20
N LEU A 419 2.66 -14.65 21.27
CA LEU A 419 1.98 -13.68 20.39
C LEU A 419 1.39 -14.32 19.13
N GLY A 420 1.69 -15.59 18.85
CA GLY A 420 1.27 -16.27 17.63
C GLY A 420 1.78 -15.55 16.39
N VAL A 421 3.09 -15.31 16.32
CA VAL A 421 3.77 -14.71 15.16
C VAL A 421 4.80 -15.68 14.61
N ASN A 422 5.11 -15.60 13.32
CA ASN A 422 6.08 -16.49 12.70
C ASN A 422 7.53 -16.07 13.04
N ALA A 423 8.22 -16.83 13.90
CA ALA A 423 9.62 -16.57 14.27
C ALA A 423 10.61 -16.71 13.10
N LYS A 424 10.27 -17.50 12.07
CA LYS A 424 11.12 -17.66 10.88
C LYS A 424 11.13 -16.41 10.01
N GLU A 425 10.12 -15.56 10.13
CA GLU A 425 9.97 -14.36 9.33
C GLU A 425 10.73 -13.19 9.98
N PRO A 426 11.86 -12.73 9.38
CA PRO A 426 12.54 -11.54 9.86
C PRO A 426 11.70 -10.30 9.56
N PHE A 427 12.02 -9.18 10.20
CA PHE A 427 11.38 -7.90 9.91
C PHE A 427 12.09 -7.18 8.77
N PHE A 428 11.36 -6.95 7.68
CA PHE A 428 11.86 -6.38 6.43
C PHE A 428 11.96 -4.86 6.55
N LEU A 429 12.98 -4.42 7.29
CA LEU A 429 13.28 -3.02 7.52
C LEU A 429 14.47 -2.59 6.66
N PHE A 430 14.32 -1.50 5.93
CA PHE A 430 15.36 -0.94 5.09
C PHE A 430 15.44 0.57 5.28
N ARG A 431 16.63 1.14 5.04
CA ARG A 431 16.86 2.59 5.02
C ARG A 431 17.19 3.02 3.59
N LYS A 432 16.87 4.26 3.24
CA LYS A 432 17.37 4.86 2.01
C LYS A 432 18.90 4.77 1.97
N LYS A 433 19.42 4.20 0.89
CA LYS A 433 20.86 4.10 0.65
C LYS A 433 21.45 5.49 0.48
N ALA A 434 22.52 5.79 1.20
CA ALA A 434 23.27 7.01 0.96
C ALA A 434 23.81 6.97 -0.49
N LEU A 435 23.59 8.04 -1.26
CA LEU A 435 24.17 8.14 -2.59
C LEU A 435 25.70 8.07 -2.45
N THR A 436 26.31 6.95 -2.84
CA THR A 436 27.77 6.88 -3.06
C THR A 436 28.10 7.87 -4.17
N ASP A 437 29.04 8.80 -3.95
CA ASP A 437 29.55 9.92 -4.80
C ASP A 437 29.27 9.90 -6.32
N VAL A 438 28.03 9.71 -6.72
CA VAL A 438 27.49 10.00 -8.03
C VAL A 438 26.94 11.41 -7.85
N PRO A 439 27.45 12.40 -8.60
CA PRO A 439 26.90 13.74 -8.53
C PRO A 439 25.40 13.60 -8.75
N ALA A 440 24.61 14.12 -7.81
CA ALA A 440 23.16 14.16 -7.94
C ALA A 440 22.86 14.53 -9.39
N PRO A 441 22.05 13.75 -10.14
CA PRO A 441 21.65 14.18 -11.47
C PRO A 441 21.18 15.60 -11.27
N ALA A 442 21.83 16.55 -11.95
CA ALA A 442 21.51 17.95 -11.79
C ALA A 442 20.02 18.04 -12.11
N GLY A 443 19.19 18.05 -11.06
CA GLY A 443 17.77 18.22 -11.21
C GLY A 443 17.68 19.43 -12.09
N ARG A 444 17.03 19.30 -13.25
CA ARG A 444 16.81 20.44 -14.13
C ARG A 444 16.10 21.45 -13.25
N ARG A 445 16.86 22.35 -12.62
CA ARG A 445 16.32 23.59 -12.10
C ARG A 445 15.70 24.17 -13.36
N PRO A 446 14.37 24.26 -13.44
CA PRO A 446 13.74 24.79 -14.63
C PRO A 446 14.44 26.10 -14.94
N ALA A 447 14.81 26.26 -16.21
CA ALA A 447 15.56 27.41 -16.67
C ALA A 447 14.84 28.65 -16.13
N ARG A 448 15.53 29.41 -15.28
CA ARG A 448 14.97 30.49 -14.48
C ARG A 448 14.04 31.34 -15.36
N ARG A 449 12.73 31.30 -15.12
CA ARG A 449 11.82 32.28 -15.72
C ARG A 449 12.37 33.67 -15.35
N THR A 450 12.58 34.52 -16.35
CA THR A 450 13.08 35.89 -16.13
C THR A 450 12.20 36.56 -15.08
N ARG A 451 12.80 37.12 -14.02
CA ARG A 451 12.07 37.79 -12.94
C ARG A 451 11.09 38.80 -13.53
N SER A 452 9.81 38.48 -13.47
CA SER A 452 8.70 39.34 -13.86
C SER A 452 8.46 40.33 -12.72
N LYS A 453 8.13 41.58 -13.04
CA LYS A 453 7.69 42.55 -12.01
C LYS A 453 6.31 42.21 -11.43
N LYS A 454 5.55 41.31 -12.06
CA LYS A 454 4.22 40.85 -11.61
C LYS A 454 4.29 39.41 -11.10
N PRO A 455 3.61 39.09 -9.99
CA PRO A 455 3.50 37.71 -9.51
C PRO A 455 2.74 36.86 -10.52
N LEU A 456 3.14 35.60 -10.71
CA LEU A 456 2.42 34.67 -11.58
C LEU A 456 1.19 34.10 -10.89
N VAL A 457 1.30 33.85 -9.58
CA VAL A 457 0.23 33.31 -8.73
C VAL A 457 -0.09 34.31 -7.63
N SER A 458 -1.38 34.49 -7.33
CA SER A 458 -1.86 35.11 -6.10
C SER A 458 -2.49 34.03 -5.22
N VAL A 459 -1.90 33.79 -4.06
CA VAL A 459 -2.53 32.99 -3.01
C VAL A 459 -3.52 33.88 -2.26
N VAL A 460 -4.76 33.44 -2.11
CA VAL A 460 -5.83 34.17 -1.42
C VAL A 460 -6.17 33.45 -0.13
N CYS A 461 -5.87 34.08 1.00
CA CYS A 461 -6.08 33.55 2.34
C CYS A 461 -6.97 34.50 3.15
N ILE A 462 -8.20 34.09 3.44
CA ILE A 462 -9.06 34.78 4.41
C ILE A 462 -8.85 34.18 5.80
N THR A 463 -8.94 34.99 6.84
CA THR A 463 -8.74 34.52 8.22
C THR A 463 -9.48 35.38 9.25
N TYR A 464 -9.99 34.73 10.29
CA TYR A 464 -10.67 35.37 11.42
C TYR A 464 -10.58 34.48 12.66
N ASN A 465 -9.97 34.97 13.74
CA ASN A 465 -9.82 34.22 15.00
C ASN A 465 -9.10 32.86 14.87
N HIS A 466 -8.00 32.83 14.09
CA HIS A 466 -7.19 31.64 13.81
C HIS A 466 -5.79 31.71 14.45
N ALA A 467 -5.61 32.40 15.58
CA ALA A 467 -4.30 32.51 16.24
C ALA A 467 -3.55 31.17 16.43
N PRO A 468 -4.20 30.04 16.82
CA PRO A 468 -3.48 28.77 16.98
C PRO A 468 -3.20 28.04 15.65
N LEU A 469 -3.68 28.55 14.51
CA LEU A 469 -3.68 27.84 13.23
C LEU A 469 -2.94 28.59 12.11
N ILE A 470 -3.01 29.92 12.10
CA ILE A 470 -2.56 30.77 11.00
C ILE A 470 -1.05 30.67 10.74
N ARG A 471 -0.25 30.34 11.76
CA ARG A 471 1.20 30.16 11.60
C ARG A 471 1.51 29.06 10.57
N ASP A 472 0.95 27.87 10.73
CA ASP A 472 1.19 26.75 9.82
C ASP A 472 0.71 27.07 8.39
N ALA A 473 -0.39 27.81 8.26
CA ALA A 473 -0.91 28.25 6.96
C ALA A 473 0.13 29.14 6.26
N LEU A 474 0.59 30.20 6.93
CA LEU A 474 1.57 31.15 6.38
C LEU A 474 2.93 30.49 6.11
N ASP A 475 3.38 29.60 7.01
CA ASP A 475 4.59 28.81 6.79
C ASP A 475 4.46 27.94 5.54
N SER A 476 3.32 27.27 5.33
CA SER A 476 3.11 26.46 4.13
C SER A 476 3.12 27.27 2.82
N PHE A 477 2.69 28.53 2.87
CA PHE A 477 2.71 29.43 1.71
C PHE A 477 4.12 29.95 1.42
N LEU A 478 4.86 30.32 2.46
CA LEU A 478 6.22 30.87 2.32
C LEU A 478 7.23 29.83 1.84
N HIS A 479 7.04 28.55 2.19
CA HIS A 479 7.96 27.47 1.83
C HIS A 479 7.66 26.81 0.47
N GLN A 480 6.82 27.43 -0.37
CA GLN A 480 6.60 26.94 -1.72
C GLN A 480 7.85 27.11 -2.59
N GLU A 481 8.23 26.03 -3.27
CA GLU A 481 9.37 25.95 -4.15
C GLU A 481 8.93 26.18 -5.59
N THR A 482 9.19 27.39 -6.10
CA THR A 482 8.76 27.82 -7.43
C THR A 482 9.88 28.45 -8.23
N ASP A 483 9.79 28.35 -9.56
CA ASP A 483 10.70 29.05 -10.48
C ASP A 483 10.22 30.48 -10.82
N PHE A 484 8.95 30.78 -10.52
CA PHE A 484 8.27 32.05 -10.66
C PHE A 484 8.06 32.76 -9.31
N ASP A 485 7.84 34.07 -9.35
CA ASP A 485 7.49 34.86 -8.17
C ASP A 485 5.96 34.83 -7.97
N TYR A 486 5.52 34.86 -6.71
CA TYR A 486 4.11 34.83 -6.33
C TYR A 486 3.83 35.79 -5.17
N GLU A 487 2.55 36.09 -4.93
CA GLU A 487 2.11 36.89 -3.79
C GLU A 487 1.12 36.11 -2.93
N VAL A 488 1.07 36.44 -1.64
CA VAL A 488 0.08 35.93 -0.70
C VAL A 488 -0.70 37.11 -0.16
N LEU A 489 -1.99 37.13 -0.46
CA LEU A 489 -2.94 38.11 0.03
C LEU A 489 -3.61 37.55 1.28
N ILE A 490 -3.51 38.25 2.41
CA ILE A 490 -4.05 37.80 3.70
C ILE A 490 -5.14 38.78 4.12
N GLY A 491 -6.40 38.37 4.06
CA GLY A 491 -7.56 39.15 4.50
C GLY A 491 -7.87 38.85 5.95
N GLU A 492 -7.31 39.64 6.86
CA GLU A 492 -7.52 39.52 8.31
C GLU A 492 -8.78 40.29 8.71
N ASP A 493 -9.83 39.57 9.14
CA ASP A 493 -11.18 40.11 9.27
C ASP A 493 -11.51 40.72 10.64
N CYS A 494 -10.59 41.53 11.17
CA CYS A 494 -10.75 42.19 12.48
C CYS A 494 -10.91 41.17 13.63
N SER A 495 -10.01 40.20 13.69
CA SER A 495 -9.93 39.17 14.72
C SER A 495 -9.82 39.79 16.12
N THR A 496 -10.43 39.11 17.08
CA THR A 496 -10.42 39.47 18.50
C THR A 496 -9.33 38.76 19.30
N ASP A 497 -8.64 37.80 18.68
CA ASP A 497 -7.52 37.07 19.26
C ASP A 497 -6.16 37.56 18.71
N ALA A 498 -5.09 36.78 18.93
CA ALA A 498 -3.75 37.13 18.48
C ALA A 498 -3.49 36.91 16.96
N THR A 499 -4.51 36.59 16.14
CA THR A 499 -4.33 36.31 14.70
C THR A 499 -3.56 37.41 13.98
N ARG A 500 -3.95 38.68 14.22
CA ARG A 500 -3.29 39.85 13.64
C ARG A 500 -1.80 39.92 14.03
N GLN A 501 -1.50 39.74 15.32
CA GLN A 501 -0.14 39.78 15.84
C GLN A 501 0.72 38.69 15.18
N VAL A 502 0.19 37.47 15.04
CA VAL A 502 0.91 36.39 14.36
C VAL A 502 1.20 36.74 12.91
N ILE A 503 0.25 37.33 12.17
CA ILE A 503 0.45 37.75 10.77
C ILE A 503 1.55 38.82 10.67
N GLU A 504 1.61 39.76 11.61
CA GLU A 504 2.62 40.84 11.63
C GLU A 504 4.05 40.34 11.86
N GLU A 505 4.24 39.15 12.43
CA GLU A 505 5.56 38.51 12.60
C GLU A 505 6.14 37.99 11.28
N PHE A 506 5.30 37.77 10.26
CA PHE A 506 5.72 37.20 8.98
C PHE A 506 6.16 38.28 7.99
N SER A 507 7.19 37.96 7.20
CA SER A 507 7.73 38.87 6.18
C SER A 507 7.88 38.19 4.82
N SER A 508 7.94 39.00 3.77
CA SER A 508 8.18 38.52 2.40
C SER A 508 9.53 37.81 2.29
N ASN A 509 9.63 36.84 1.39
CA ASN A 509 10.90 36.18 1.05
C ASN A 509 11.31 36.48 -0.41
N GLN A 510 12.35 35.80 -0.90
CA GLN A 510 12.90 36.07 -2.24
C GLN A 510 11.90 35.87 -3.40
N ARG A 511 10.91 34.99 -3.24
CA ARG A 511 9.93 34.58 -4.26
C ARG A 511 8.50 34.99 -3.90
N CYS A 512 8.20 35.08 -2.62
CA CYS A 512 6.89 35.35 -2.07
C CYS A 512 6.80 36.79 -1.55
N THR A 513 5.86 37.57 -2.09
CA THR A 513 5.45 38.85 -1.51
C THR A 513 4.24 38.66 -0.60
N LEU A 514 4.39 38.86 0.71
CA LEU A 514 3.27 38.88 1.65
C LEU A 514 2.58 40.24 1.64
N ARG A 515 1.25 40.24 1.53
CA ARG A 515 0.40 41.44 1.52
C ARG A 515 -0.77 41.24 2.47
N PRO A 516 -0.62 41.59 3.77
CA PRO A 516 -1.75 41.58 4.70
C PRO A 516 -2.68 42.78 4.48
N PHE A 517 -3.98 42.52 4.62
CA PHE A 517 -5.06 43.50 4.59
C PHE A 517 -5.85 43.36 5.88
N PHE A 518 -5.76 44.36 6.75
CA PHE A 518 -6.41 44.38 8.05
C PHE A 518 -7.73 45.13 7.94
N ASN A 519 -8.86 44.42 8.08
CA ASN A 519 -10.16 45.06 8.10
C ASN A 519 -10.37 45.83 9.41
N GLU A 520 -11.04 46.98 9.34
CA GLU A 520 -11.37 47.82 10.51
C GLU A 520 -12.56 47.27 11.31
N LYS A 521 -13.35 46.40 10.69
CA LYS A 521 -14.49 45.68 11.29
C LYS A 521 -14.62 44.31 10.65
N ASN A 522 -15.25 43.37 11.33
CA ASN A 522 -15.58 42.07 10.76
C ASN A 522 -16.58 42.24 9.60
N LEU A 523 -16.16 41.88 8.39
CA LEU A 523 -16.96 41.97 7.17
C LEU A 523 -17.70 40.66 6.85
N GLY A 524 -17.25 39.55 7.44
CA GLY A 524 -17.67 38.20 7.12
C GLY A 524 -16.92 37.64 5.91
N ALA A 525 -16.92 36.30 5.80
CA ALA A 525 -16.12 35.55 4.83
C ALA A 525 -16.30 36.01 3.38
N ASN A 526 -17.54 36.15 2.88
CA ASN A 526 -17.81 36.50 1.48
C ASN A 526 -17.26 37.88 1.12
N ARG A 527 -17.49 38.89 1.97
CA ARG A 527 -17.09 40.27 1.67
C ARG A 527 -15.59 40.46 1.85
N ASN A 528 -15.00 39.83 2.87
CA ASN A 528 -13.55 39.76 3.03
C ASN A 528 -12.89 39.10 1.80
N PHE A 529 -13.43 37.96 1.34
CA PHE A 529 -12.95 37.25 0.16
C PHE A 529 -13.05 38.10 -1.12
N ILE A 530 -14.21 38.71 -1.40
CA ILE A 530 -14.41 39.57 -2.59
C ILE A 530 -13.42 40.75 -2.58
N ASN A 531 -13.26 41.40 -1.43
CA ASN A 531 -12.29 42.49 -1.29
C ASN A 531 -10.87 41.99 -1.57
N LEU A 532 -10.50 40.83 -1.03
CA LEU A 532 -9.16 40.28 -1.16
C LEU A 532 -8.86 39.79 -2.58
N ILE A 533 -9.75 39.03 -3.20
CA ILE A 533 -9.55 38.49 -4.56
C ILE A 533 -9.50 39.60 -5.61
N SER A 534 -10.14 40.75 -5.38
CA SER A 534 -10.00 41.94 -6.25
C SER A 534 -8.58 42.53 -6.28
N GLN A 535 -7.75 42.20 -5.27
CA GLN A 535 -6.36 42.65 -5.16
C GLN A 535 -5.35 41.71 -5.83
N ALA A 536 -5.82 40.55 -6.33
CA ALA A 536 -5.02 39.52 -6.97
C ALA A 536 -4.47 39.99 -8.32
N LYS A 537 -3.15 39.93 -8.48
CA LYS A 537 -2.43 40.34 -9.70
C LYS A 537 -1.92 39.15 -10.51
N GLY A 538 -1.96 37.95 -9.93
CA GLY A 538 -1.53 36.71 -10.54
C GLY A 538 -2.37 36.35 -11.76
N LYS A 539 -1.73 35.69 -12.73
CA LYS A 539 -2.41 34.99 -13.82
C LYS A 539 -3.25 33.84 -13.27
N TYR A 540 -2.81 33.25 -12.15
CA TYR A 540 -3.49 32.17 -11.44
C TYR A 540 -3.81 32.59 -10.01
N ILE A 541 -4.87 32.02 -9.46
CA ILE A 541 -5.28 32.16 -8.06
C ILE A 541 -5.26 30.78 -7.42
N ALA A 542 -4.60 30.68 -6.27
CA ALA A 542 -4.67 29.51 -5.39
C ALA A 542 -5.39 29.89 -4.09
N LEU A 543 -6.24 29.01 -3.57
CA LEU A 543 -7.00 29.27 -2.34
C LEU A 543 -6.45 28.42 -1.19
N CYS A 544 -6.37 29.02 0.01
CA CYS A 544 -6.19 28.32 1.27
C CYS A 544 -6.52 29.28 2.42
N GLU A 545 -7.53 28.93 3.20
CA GLU A 545 -7.97 29.68 4.37
C GLU A 545 -6.95 29.59 5.52
N GLY A 546 -7.00 30.56 6.46
CA GLY A 546 -6.01 30.70 7.52
C GLY A 546 -6.00 29.58 8.57
N ASP A 547 -7.05 28.77 8.59
CA ASP A 547 -7.23 27.57 9.40
C ASP A 547 -6.77 26.29 8.70
N ASP A 548 -6.30 26.33 7.46
CA ASP A 548 -5.82 25.16 6.69
C ASP A 548 -4.36 25.34 6.25
N TYR A 549 -3.71 24.30 5.71
CA TYR A 549 -2.34 24.42 5.20
C TYR A 549 -2.00 23.40 4.10
N TRP A 550 -0.88 23.63 3.40
CA TRP A 550 -0.38 22.73 2.35
C TRP A 550 0.83 21.91 2.82
N ALA A 551 0.77 20.58 2.68
CA ALA A 551 1.90 19.71 3.01
C ALA A 551 2.95 19.63 1.88
N ASP A 552 2.53 19.81 0.62
CA ASP A 552 3.41 19.78 -0.55
C ASP A 552 4.08 21.14 -0.79
N ARG A 553 5.42 21.18 -0.74
CA ARG A 553 6.21 22.38 -1.03
C ARG A 553 6.23 22.75 -2.52
N GLN A 554 5.86 21.82 -3.40
CA GLN A 554 5.85 22.04 -4.85
C GLN A 554 4.43 22.17 -5.40
N LYS A 555 3.41 22.31 -4.54
CA LYS A 555 2.00 22.45 -4.94
C LYS A 555 1.82 23.52 -6.01
N LEU A 556 2.30 24.74 -5.74
CA LEU A 556 2.13 25.85 -6.68
C LEU A 556 2.84 25.58 -8.02
N GLN A 557 4.05 25.02 -7.98
CA GLN A 557 4.82 24.70 -9.18
C GLN A 557 4.09 23.67 -10.05
N LYS A 558 3.68 22.53 -9.46
CA LYS A 558 2.96 21.45 -10.16
C LYS A 558 1.67 21.96 -10.81
N GLN A 559 0.90 22.77 -10.06
CA GLN A 559 -0.37 23.31 -10.55
C GLN A 559 -0.16 24.31 -11.70
N VAL A 560 0.83 25.21 -11.59
CA VAL A 560 1.17 26.15 -12.67
C VAL A 560 1.65 25.40 -13.91
N ASP A 561 2.56 24.43 -13.77
CA ASP A 561 3.11 23.68 -14.89
C ASP A 561 2.02 22.96 -15.68
N TYR A 562 1.06 22.36 -14.96
CA TYR A 562 -0.09 21.72 -15.58
C TYR A 562 -0.99 22.73 -16.30
N LEU A 563 -1.35 23.85 -15.66
CA LEU A 563 -2.19 24.88 -16.28
C LEU A 563 -1.49 25.61 -17.45
N GLU A 564 -0.18 25.81 -17.43
CA GLU A 564 0.54 26.39 -18.58
C GLU A 564 0.55 25.45 -19.77
N SER A 565 0.62 24.13 -19.53
CA SER A 565 0.68 23.11 -20.58
C SER A 565 -0.69 22.73 -21.14
N ASN A 566 -1.79 23.04 -20.42
CA ASN A 566 -3.15 22.63 -20.77
C ASN A 566 -4.10 23.84 -20.81
N PRO A 567 -4.19 24.56 -21.96
CA PRO A 567 -5.00 25.78 -22.08
C PRO A 567 -6.51 25.54 -21.94
N ASP A 568 -7.00 24.33 -22.19
CA ASP A 568 -8.40 23.89 -22.05
C ASP A 568 -8.83 23.64 -20.59
N VAL A 569 -7.88 23.63 -19.66
CA VAL A 569 -8.12 23.42 -18.23
C VAL A 569 -8.19 24.77 -17.54
N ALA A 570 -9.30 25.01 -16.83
CA ALA A 570 -9.56 26.27 -16.15
C ALA A 570 -9.21 26.22 -14.65
N ILE A 571 -9.29 25.03 -14.06
CA ILE A 571 -9.02 24.75 -12.66
C ILE A 571 -8.32 23.41 -12.49
N VAL A 572 -7.36 23.37 -11.58
CA VAL A 572 -6.75 22.15 -11.06
C VAL A 572 -6.98 22.02 -9.57
N TYR A 573 -7.10 20.80 -9.08
CA TYR A 573 -7.26 20.49 -7.65
C TYR A 573 -6.57 19.18 -7.31
N SER A 574 -6.42 18.88 -6.01
CA SER A 574 -5.68 17.72 -5.50
C SER A 574 -6.39 17.10 -4.30
N THR A 575 -5.80 16.03 -3.76
CA THR A 575 -6.27 15.37 -2.53
C THR A 575 -6.29 16.33 -1.33
N VAL A 576 -7.21 16.04 -0.40
CA VAL A 576 -7.23 16.62 0.95
C VAL A 576 -7.30 15.50 1.99
N ASN A 577 -6.51 15.66 3.06
CA ASN A 577 -6.67 14.94 4.31
C ASN A 577 -7.23 15.90 5.36
N SER A 578 -7.89 15.37 6.38
CA SER A 578 -8.43 16.22 7.45
C SER A 578 -7.79 15.94 8.79
N HIS A 579 -7.53 17.00 9.57
CA HIS A 579 -6.99 16.96 10.92
C HIS A 579 -8.02 17.46 11.93
N ARG A 580 -8.30 16.74 13.03
CA ARG A 580 -9.09 17.24 14.17
C ARG A 580 -8.18 18.05 15.09
N HIS A 581 -8.27 19.38 15.03
CA HIS A 581 -7.41 20.25 15.80
C HIS A 581 -7.58 20.02 17.31
N GLY A 582 -6.47 19.88 18.03
CA GLY A 582 -6.46 19.61 19.47
C GLY A 582 -6.84 18.18 19.87
N GLN A 583 -6.98 17.24 18.92
CA GLN A 583 -7.26 15.83 19.19
C GLN A 583 -6.10 14.94 18.74
N MET A 584 -6.01 13.75 19.34
CA MET A 584 -5.07 12.69 18.93
C MET A 584 -5.84 11.38 18.65
N PRO A 585 -5.60 10.70 17.51
CA PRO A 585 -4.79 11.16 16.37
C PRO A 585 -5.37 12.44 15.75
N ARG A 586 -4.50 13.32 15.21
CA ARG A 586 -4.98 14.49 14.49
C ARG A 586 -5.63 14.09 13.18
N LEU A 587 -5.03 13.18 12.40
CA LEU A 587 -5.59 12.72 11.13
C LEU A 587 -6.95 12.03 11.33
N ASP A 588 -7.96 12.50 10.60
CA ASP A 588 -9.30 11.93 10.52
C ASP A 588 -9.38 10.94 9.35
N TYR A 589 -9.06 9.68 9.62
CA TYR A 589 -9.08 8.59 8.63
C TYR A 589 -10.48 8.24 8.10
N SER A 590 -11.54 8.82 8.67
CA SER A 590 -12.90 8.70 8.17
C SER A 590 -13.27 9.78 7.15
N TYR A 591 -12.43 10.82 7.01
CA TYR A 591 -12.70 11.95 6.13
C TYR A 591 -12.51 11.57 4.67
N VAL A 592 -13.55 11.79 3.87
CA VAL A 592 -13.49 11.69 2.41
C VAL A 592 -13.68 13.10 1.87
N GLY A 593 -12.61 13.64 1.27
CA GLY A 593 -12.62 14.93 0.59
C GLY A 593 -13.54 14.97 -0.64
N GLY A 594 -13.58 16.13 -1.29
CA GLY A 594 -14.33 16.36 -2.53
C GLY A 594 -13.81 15.53 -3.72
N ASN A 595 -14.09 16.02 -4.92
CA ASN A 595 -13.84 15.28 -6.16
C ASN A 595 -12.35 14.91 -6.34
N ARG A 596 -12.07 13.65 -6.71
CA ARG A 596 -10.72 13.10 -6.95
C ARG A 596 -10.53 12.54 -8.37
N ARG A 597 -11.23 13.13 -9.34
CA ARG A 597 -11.11 12.80 -10.77
C ARG A 597 -11.27 14.06 -11.60
N ASP A 598 -10.96 13.98 -12.89
CA ASP A 598 -11.25 15.03 -13.85
C ASP A 598 -12.76 15.31 -13.95
N LEU A 599 -13.09 16.56 -14.22
CA LEU A 599 -14.45 17.05 -14.38
C LEU A 599 -14.60 17.71 -15.73
N THR A 600 -15.65 17.33 -16.46
CA THR A 600 -16.03 18.01 -17.70
C THR A 600 -16.46 19.45 -17.44
N VAL A 601 -16.53 20.25 -18.50
CA VAL A 601 -17.07 21.62 -18.46
C VAL A 601 -18.47 21.65 -17.83
N ASP A 602 -19.36 20.75 -18.25
CA ASP A 602 -20.76 20.74 -17.79
C ASP A 602 -20.88 20.25 -16.35
N GLU A 603 -20.06 19.27 -15.95
CA GLU A 603 -19.99 18.86 -14.55
C GLU A 603 -19.49 20.01 -13.68
N LEU A 604 -18.43 20.71 -14.07
CA LEU A 604 -17.87 21.82 -13.30
C LEU A 604 -18.86 23.00 -13.17
N LYS A 605 -19.61 23.30 -14.24
CA LYS A 605 -20.72 24.28 -14.22
C LYS A 605 -21.82 23.94 -13.22
N GLN A 606 -21.95 22.67 -12.81
CA GLN A 606 -22.90 22.23 -11.78
C GLN A 606 -22.33 22.33 -10.36
N ALA A 607 -21.12 22.87 -10.19
CA ALA A 607 -20.44 23.06 -8.90
C ALA A 607 -20.38 21.77 -8.06
N PRO A 608 -19.65 20.74 -8.52
CA PRO A 608 -19.39 19.55 -7.71
C PRO A 608 -18.49 19.95 -6.53
N PRO A 609 -18.55 19.22 -5.40
CA PRO A 609 -17.73 19.55 -4.24
C PRO A 609 -16.24 19.36 -4.55
N ILE A 610 -15.48 20.44 -4.44
CA ILE A 610 -14.01 20.48 -4.51
C ILE A 610 -13.57 21.36 -3.35
N ASN A 611 -12.65 20.88 -2.51
CA ASN A 611 -12.21 21.62 -1.34
C ASN A 611 -11.33 22.82 -1.73
N SER A 612 -11.67 24.03 -1.27
CA SER A 612 -10.96 25.28 -1.55
C SER A 612 -9.44 25.19 -1.44
N LEU A 613 -8.91 24.69 -0.31
CA LEU A 613 -7.48 24.58 -0.06
C LEU A 613 -6.69 23.72 -1.07
N THR A 614 -7.36 22.94 -1.93
CA THR A 614 -6.68 22.09 -2.92
C THR A 614 -6.55 22.77 -4.28
N VAL A 615 -7.21 23.90 -4.51
CA VAL A 615 -7.43 24.43 -5.85
C VAL A 615 -6.37 25.44 -6.31
N MET A 616 -6.13 25.46 -7.62
CA MET A 616 -5.60 26.61 -8.34
C MET A 616 -6.38 26.78 -9.64
N PHE A 617 -6.77 28.01 -9.97
CA PHE A 617 -7.52 28.31 -11.18
C PHE A 617 -6.98 29.54 -11.89
N ARG A 618 -7.31 29.68 -13.17
CA ARG A 618 -6.99 30.88 -13.96
C ARG A 618 -7.77 32.08 -13.42
N ASN A 619 -7.12 33.22 -13.27
CA ASN A 619 -7.76 34.46 -12.82
C ASN A 619 -8.67 35.04 -13.92
N LEU A 620 -9.88 34.49 -14.05
CA LEU A 620 -10.81 34.76 -15.16
C LEU A 620 -12.06 35.54 -14.74
N ILE A 621 -12.44 35.46 -13.46
CA ILE A 621 -13.68 36.06 -12.95
C ILE A 621 -13.33 37.34 -12.19
N GLN A 622 -13.30 38.46 -12.91
CA GLN A 622 -13.10 39.81 -12.33
C GLN A 622 -13.95 40.84 -13.11
N PRO A 623 -14.78 41.65 -12.44
CA PRO A 623 -15.08 41.60 -11.01
C PRO A 623 -15.91 40.34 -10.65
N ILE A 624 -15.86 39.94 -9.37
CA ILE A 624 -16.73 38.89 -8.85
C ILE A 624 -18.20 39.36 -8.94
N PRO A 625 -19.13 38.53 -9.48
CA PRO A 625 -20.53 38.90 -9.55
C PRO A 625 -21.15 39.17 -8.17
N PRO A 626 -22.05 40.16 -8.05
CA PRO A 626 -22.60 40.56 -6.75
C PRO A 626 -23.45 39.47 -6.08
N GLU A 627 -23.96 38.49 -6.82
CA GLU A 627 -24.65 37.31 -6.25
C GLU A 627 -23.74 36.48 -5.33
N HIS A 628 -22.42 36.60 -5.45
CA HIS A 628 -21.48 35.96 -4.52
C HIS A 628 -21.67 36.46 -3.08
N TYR A 629 -22.13 37.70 -2.85
CA TYR A 629 -22.34 38.20 -1.48
C TYR A 629 -23.33 37.35 -0.67
N THR A 630 -24.30 36.69 -1.32
CA THR A 630 -25.35 35.91 -0.65
C THR A 630 -25.09 34.40 -0.65
N THR A 631 -23.97 33.94 -1.18
CA THR A 631 -23.65 32.50 -1.22
C THR A 631 -23.37 31.93 0.17
N GLY A 632 -23.68 30.64 0.37
CA GLY A 632 -23.30 29.90 1.58
C GLY A 632 -21.91 29.23 1.45
N ALA A 633 -21.59 28.74 0.26
CA ALA A 633 -20.31 28.14 -0.12
C ALA A 633 -19.73 28.96 -1.29
N GLY A 634 -18.82 29.87 -0.97
CA GLY A 634 -18.28 30.84 -1.94
C GLY A 634 -17.40 30.22 -3.03
N ASP A 635 -16.74 29.13 -2.69
CA ASP A 635 -15.93 28.29 -3.58
C ASP A 635 -16.79 27.61 -4.65
N MET A 636 -17.90 26.97 -4.27
CA MET A 636 -18.82 26.31 -5.20
C MET A 636 -19.44 27.28 -6.21
N PHE A 637 -19.75 28.51 -5.78
CA PHE A 637 -20.18 29.56 -6.70
C PHE A 637 -19.10 29.83 -7.76
N LEU A 638 -17.83 29.92 -7.36
CA LEU A 638 -16.72 30.13 -8.30
C LEU A 638 -16.50 28.94 -9.23
N TRP A 639 -16.59 27.69 -8.75
CA TRP A 639 -16.44 26.50 -9.59
C TRP A 639 -17.41 26.50 -10.77
N SER A 640 -18.67 26.85 -10.50
CA SER A 640 -19.70 26.95 -11.55
C SER A 640 -19.32 27.95 -12.64
N LEU A 641 -18.86 29.15 -12.25
CA LEU A 641 -18.47 30.21 -13.18
C LEU A 641 -17.19 29.85 -13.95
N ILE A 642 -16.19 29.27 -13.27
CA ILE A 642 -14.93 28.82 -13.89
C ILE A 642 -15.20 27.75 -14.95
N GLY A 643 -16.22 26.91 -14.77
CA GLY A 643 -16.64 25.91 -15.76
C GLY A 643 -16.96 26.49 -17.14
N TRP A 644 -17.31 27.77 -17.27
CA TRP A 644 -17.47 28.43 -18.58
C TRP A 644 -16.18 28.59 -19.37
N HIS A 645 -15.03 28.41 -18.74
CA HIS A 645 -13.73 28.70 -19.32
C HIS A 645 -12.85 27.48 -19.52
N GLY A 646 -13.33 26.29 -19.16
CA GLY A 646 -12.58 25.05 -19.34
C GLY A 646 -12.98 23.97 -18.35
N ARG A 647 -12.39 22.79 -18.55
CA ARG A 647 -12.61 21.63 -17.69
C ARG A 647 -11.80 21.71 -16.39
N GLY A 648 -12.15 20.88 -15.42
CA GLY A 648 -11.39 20.67 -14.19
C GLY A 648 -10.47 19.46 -14.30
N HIS A 649 -9.27 19.53 -13.73
CA HIS A 649 -8.33 18.42 -13.68
C HIS A 649 -7.87 18.09 -12.26
N TYR A 650 -7.84 16.80 -11.93
CA TYR A 650 -7.34 16.30 -10.67
C TYR A 650 -5.86 15.93 -10.77
N LEU A 651 -5.04 16.52 -9.91
CA LEU A 651 -3.60 16.28 -9.81
C LEU A 651 -3.29 15.35 -8.64
N ASP A 652 -3.06 14.07 -8.96
CA ASP A 652 -2.64 13.00 -8.04
C ASP A 652 -1.16 13.09 -7.59
N SER A 653 -0.37 13.94 -8.25
CA SER A 653 1.05 14.17 -7.95
C SER A 653 1.29 15.17 -6.81
N VAL A 654 0.25 15.84 -6.32
CA VAL A 654 0.34 16.81 -5.23
C VAL A 654 0.03 16.11 -3.91
N LEU A 655 0.91 16.22 -2.90
CA LEU A 655 0.61 15.66 -1.57
C LEU A 655 -0.70 16.27 -1.02
N PRO A 656 -1.47 15.51 -0.21
CA PRO A 656 -2.72 16.01 0.33
C PRO A 656 -2.58 17.36 1.04
N SER A 657 -3.41 18.34 0.67
CA SER A 657 -3.60 19.53 1.50
C SER A 657 -4.29 19.13 2.80
N ILE A 658 -4.06 19.88 3.89
CA ILE A 658 -4.53 19.51 5.22
C ILE A 658 -5.63 20.46 5.68
N HIS A 659 -6.85 19.92 5.76
CA HIS A 659 -8.03 20.61 6.27
C HIS A 659 -8.18 20.41 7.78
N ARG A 660 -8.12 21.46 8.61
CA ARG A 660 -8.22 21.35 10.07
C ARG A 660 -9.66 21.57 10.55
N GLN A 661 -10.25 20.56 11.19
CA GLN A 661 -11.54 20.64 11.85
C GLN A 661 -11.39 21.26 13.24
N HIS A 662 -12.12 22.34 13.50
CA HIS A 662 -12.26 22.97 14.81
C HIS A 662 -13.66 23.58 14.97
N SER A 663 -14.01 23.95 16.21
CA SER A 663 -15.33 24.50 16.56
C SER A 663 -15.64 25.87 15.95
N GLY A 664 -14.60 26.59 15.51
CA GLY A 664 -14.73 27.88 14.83
C GLY A 664 -14.92 27.79 13.31
N GLY A 665 -14.76 26.60 12.71
CA GLY A 665 -14.84 26.43 11.26
C GLY A 665 -16.28 26.55 10.75
N ILE A 666 -16.47 27.27 9.64
CA ILE A 666 -17.81 27.56 9.08
C ILE A 666 -18.53 26.28 8.67
N PHE A 667 -17.87 25.37 7.95
CA PHE A 667 -18.51 24.15 7.47
C PHE A 667 -18.50 23.03 8.52
N THR A 668 -17.36 22.83 9.19
CA THR A 668 -17.18 21.77 10.19
C THR A 668 -18.01 22.00 11.44
N GLY A 669 -18.15 23.25 11.87
CA GLY A 669 -18.98 23.63 13.02
C GLY A 669 -20.48 23.58 12.76
N GLU A 670 -20.93 23.54 11.50
CA GLU A 670 -22.35 23.47 11.16
C GLU A 670 -22.91 22.04 11.28
N SER A 671 -24.18 21.98 11.70
CA SER A 671 -24.95 20.74 11.66
C SER A 671 -25.16 20.28 10.21
N ARG A 672 -25.57 19.02 10.03
CA ARG A 672 -25.91 18.48 8.70
C ARG A 672 -26.95 19.35 8.00
N GLU A 673 -27.99 19.77 8.70
CA GLU A 673 -29.05 20.64 8.16
C GLU A 673 -28.52 22.06 7.89
N GLY A 674 -27.59 22.55 8.71
CA GLY A 674 -26.90 23.82 8.46
C GLY A 674 -26.10 23.81 7.16
N ARG A 675 -25.41 22.71 6.85
CA ARG A 675 -24.70 22.54 5.58
C ARG A 675 -25.64 22.53 4.38
N TRP A 676 -26.82 21.92 4.51
CA TRP A 676 -27.85 22.00 3.46
C TRP A 676 -28.37 23.42 3.25
N ILE A 677 -28.46 24.23 4.31
CA ILE A 677 -28.80 25.66 4.17
C ILE A 677 -27.70 26.39 3.37
N LEU A 678 -26.42 26.11 3.61
CA LEU A 678 -25.32 26.69 2.82
C LEU A 678 -25.42 26.30 1.34
N ASP A 679 -25.73 25.02 1.04
CA ASP A 679 -25.96 24.53 -0.31
C ASP A 679 -27.16 25.20 -0.99
N LEU A 680 -28.26 25.42 -0.24
CA LEU A 680 -29.45 26.13 -0.72
C LEU A 680 -29.12 27.58 -1.07
N MET A 681 -28.44 28.30 -0.17
CA MET A 681 -28.00 29.70 -0.39
C MET A 681 -27.14 29.82 -1.64
N THR A 682 -26.21 28.89 -1.82
CA THR A 682 -25.31 28.82 -2.98
C THR A 682 -26.08 28.55 -4.26
N SER A 683 -26.98 27.55 -4.24
CA SER A 683 -27.82 27.19 -5.39
C SER A 683 -28.71 28.38 -5.79
N TYR A 684 -29.30 29.07 -4.83
CA TYR A 684 -30.15 30.22 -5.13
C TYR A 684 -29.36 31.40 -5.69
N SER A 685 -28.16 31.65 -5.16
CA SER A 685 -27.27 32.69 -5.68
C SER A 685 -26.85 32.40 -7.13
N LEU A 686 -26.56 31.13 -7.48
CA LEU A 686 -26.26 30.70 -8.84
C LEU A 686 -27.49 30.79 -9.76
N PHE A 687 -28.68 30.45 -9.27
CA PHE A 687 -29.94 30.69 -10.00
C PHE A 687 -30.09 32.17 -10.36
N LEU A 688 -29.92 33.09 -9.41
CA LEU A 688 -30.03 34.53 -9.66
C LEU A 688 -29.00 34.99 -10.70
N TYR A 689 -27.75 34.51 -10.58
CA TYR A 689 -26.68 34.83 -11.52
C TYR A 689 -27.03 34.37 -12.95
N TYR A 690 -27.38 33.09 -13.13
CA TYR A 690 -27.67 32.53 -14.45
C TYR A 690 -28.95 33.10 -15.07
N ARG A 691 -29.96 33.38 -14.25
CA ARG A 691 -31.17 34.11 -14.67
C ARG A 691 -30.81 35.50 -15.19
N ARG A 692 -29.94 36.23 -14.49
CA ARG A 692 -29.53 37.58 -14.90
C ARG A 692 -28.78 37.60 -16.23
N ILE A 693 -27.90 36.63 -16.46
CA ILE A 693 -27.12 36.56 -17.70
C ILE A 693 -27.84 35.87 -18.86
N GLY A 694 -29.05 35.33 -18.64
CA GLY A 694 -29.88 34.71 -19.67
C GLY A 694 -29.58 33.24 -19.97
N GLU A 695 -28.83 32.56 -19.10
CA GLU A 695 -28.49 31.13 -19.23
C GLU A 695 -29.57 30.23 -18.65
N SER A 696 -30.64 30.04 -19.42
CA SER A 696 -31.87 29.37 -18.95
C SER A 696 -31.64 27.93 -18.45
N GLY A 697 -30.77 27.16 -19.11
CA GLY A 697 -30.53 25.76 -18.71
C GLY A 697 -29.93 25.62 -17.32
N LEU A 698 -28.92 26.44 -16.99
CA LEU A 698 -28.32 26.46 -15.66
C LEU A 698 -29.20 27.16 -14.63
N ALA A 699 -29.94 28.21 -15.04
CA ALA A 699 -30.93 28.84 -14.16
C ALA A 699 -31.98 27.82 -13.70
N ASP A 700 -32.56 27.05 -14.63
CA ASP A 700 -33.54 26.00 -14.32
C ASP A 700 -32.92 24.90 -13.44
N TYR A 701 -31.69 24.46 -13.74
CA TYR A 701 -30.96 23.50 -12.92
C TYR A 701 -30.80 23.97 -11.47
N TYR A 702 -30.35 25.21 -11.26
CA TYR A 702 -30.11 25.74 -9.93
C TYR A 702 -31.40 26.10 -9.19
N ALA A 703 -32.45 26.55 -9.89
CA ALA A 703 -33.78 26.73 -9.30
C ALA A 703 -34.32 25.40 -8.74
N ASN A 704 -34.20 24.32 -9.53
CA ASN A 704 -34.58 22.97 -9.09
C ASN A 704 -33.74 22.52 -7.90
N ARG A 705 -32.42 22.72 -7.92
CA ARG A 705 -31.53 22.37 -6.80
C ARG A 705 -31.87 23.14 -5.53
N THR A 706 -32.18 24.45 -5.62
CA THR A 706 -32.65 25.25 -4.48
C THR A 706 -33.93 24.67 -3.89
N PHE A 707 -34.92 24.34 -4.73
CA PHE A 707 -36.17 23.73 -4.27
C PHE A 707 -35.93 22.38 -3.56
N LEU A 708 -35.09 21.52 -4.14
CA LEU A 708 -34.77 20.21 -3.55
C LEU A 708 -34.13 20.35 -2.17
N TRP A 709 -33.19 21.27 -1.99
CA TRP A 709 -32.62 21.54 -0.66
C TRP A 709 -33.64 22.11 0.32
N ALA A 710 -34.46 23.07 -0.11
CA ALA A 710 -35.52 23.63 0.74
C ALA A 710 -36.47 22.52 1.24
N ARG A 711 -36.82 21.59 0.35
CA ARG A 711 -37.68 20.45 0.66
C ARG A 711 -37.01 19.48 1.63
N GLU A 712 -35.75 19.14 1.41
CA GLU A 712 -35.00 18.24 2.29
C GLU A 712 -34.90 18.81 3.72
N ILE A 713 -34.58 20.10 3.83
CA ILE A 713 -34.52 20.83 5.10
C ILE A 713 -35.90 20.85 5.78
N ALA A 714 -36.96 21.19 5.04
CA ALA A 714 -38.33 21.19 5.56
C ALA A 714 -38.78 19.80 6.06
N SER A 715 -38.34 18.73 5.40
CA SER A 715 -38.70 17.36 5.74
C SER A 715 -38.15 16.88 7.08
N CYS A 716 -37.14 17.57 7.63
CA CYS A 716 -36.53 17.23 8.92
C CYS A 716 -37.50 17.37 10.12
N LYS A 717 -38.59 18.16 9.97
CA LYS A 717 -39.59 18.41 11.02
C LYS A 717 -39.01 18.85 12.38
N LYS A 718 -37.91 19.61 12.34
CA LYS A 718 -37.32 20.27 13.51
C LYS A 718 -37.68 21.74 13.45
N ASP A 719 -38.48 22.22 14.38
CA ASP A 719 -39.02 23.59 14.35
C ASP A 719 -37.90 24.64 14.19
N GLU A 720 -36.80 24.51 14.95
CA GLU A 720 -35.65 25.42 14.85
C GLU A 720 -34.98 25.46 13.46
N VAL A 721 -34.97 24.34 12.73
CA VAL A 721 -34.37 24.26 11.38
C VAL A 721 -35.31 24.87 10.36
N VAL A 722 -36.62 24.65 10.51
CA VAL A 722 -37.65 25.26 9.66
C VAL A 722 -37.69 26.78 9.88
N ASP A 723 -37.53 27.25 11.11
CA ASP A 723 -37.44 28.68 11.43
C ASP A 723 -36.20 29.32 10.77
N ARG A 724 -35.04 28.66 10.82
CA ARG A 724 -33.83 29.09 10.09
C ARG A 724 -34.09 29.17 8.58
N LEU A 725 -34.80 28.20 8.01
CA LEU A 725 -35.15 28.19 6.59
C LEU A 725 -36.08 29.36 6.24
N LEU A 726 -37.13 29.59 7.03
CA LEU A 726 -38.09 30.69 6.82
C LEU A 726 -37.45 32.08 6.98
N ALA A 727 -36.45 32.23 7.86
CA ALA A 727 -35.71 33.47 8.05
C ALA A 727 -34.67 33.75 6.95
N LEU A 728 -34.36 32.75 6.12
CA LEU A 728 -33.25 32.81 5.16
C LEU A 728 -33.34 33.96 4.15
N PRO A 729 -34.51 34.30 3.57
CA PRO A 729 -34.62 35.44 2.64
C PRO A 729 -34.22 36.78 3.27
N SER A 730 -34.61 37.03 4.53
CA SER A 730 -34.20 38.25 5.25
C SER A 730 -32.69 38.27 5.48
N LYS A 731 -32.14 37.14 5.96
CA LYS A 731 -30.71 36.99 6.18
C LYS A 731 -29.89 37.22 4.91
N MET A 732 -30.29 36.63 3.79
CA MET A 732 -29.60 36.82 2.51
C MET A 732 -29.75 38.25 1.98
N ASN A 733 -30.89 38.91 2.21
CA ASN A 733 -31.06 40.32 1.88
C ASN A 733 -30.12 41.23 2.69
N GLU A 734 -29.94 40.93 3.98
CA GLU A 734 -28.95 41.61 4.83
C GLU A 734 -27.53 41.36 4.35
N MET A 735 -27.18 40.12 3.97
CA MET A 735 -25.86 39.78 3.41
C MET A 735 -25.56 40.53 2.11
N ALA A 736 -26.57 40.73 1.25
CA ALA A 736 -26.41 41.55 0.06
C ALA A 736 -26.03 42.99 0.43
N ALA A 737 -26.55 43.52 1.54
CA ALA A 737 -26.26 44.87 2.08
C ALA A 737 -26.23 45.96 1.00
N GLY A 738 -27.20 45.93 0.09
CA GLY A 738 -27.34 46.89 -1.01
C GLY A 738 -26.35 46.72 -2.18
N ALA A 739 -25.50 45.68 -2.17
CA ALA A 739 -24.57 45.42 -3.27
C ALA A 739 -25.28 45.10 -4.60
N TYR A 740 -26.50 44.56 -4.54
CA TYR A 740 -27.40 44.38 -5.68
C TYR A 740 -28.86 44.21 -5.22
N ALA A 741 -29.79 44.25 -6.17
CA ALA A 741 -31.20 43.96 -5.94
C ALA A 741 -31.41 42.44 -5.74
N PHE A 742 -31.39 41.99 -4.49
CA PHE A 742 -31.66 40.61 -4.13
C PHE A 742 -33.17 40.30 -4.21
N ASP A 743 -33.53 39.25 -4.93
CA ASP A 743 -34.90 38.76 -5.06
C ASP A 743 -35.22 37.80 -3.90
N GLY A 744 -35.56 38.35 -2.73
CA GLY A 744 -35.94 37.56 -1.55
C GLY A 744 -37.34 36.95 -1.64
N GLU A 745 -38.25 37.58 -2.40
CA GLU A 745 -39.64 37.15 -2.52
C GLU A 745 -39.76 35.81 -3.23
N SER A 746 -39.03 35.62 -4.35
CA SER A 746 -39.01 34.34 -5.04
C SER A 746 -38.46 33.22 -4.16
N LEU A 747 -37.42 33.49 -3.35
CA LEU A 747 -36.91 32.52 -2.38
C LEU A 747 -37.95 32.17 -1.31
N SER A 748 -38.65 33.17 -0.76
CA SER A 748 -39.75 32.94 0.18
C SER A 748 -40.82 32.03 -0.42
N ASN A 749 -41.17 32.22 -1.70
CA ASN A 749 -42.16 31.40 -2.38
C ASN A 749 -41.66 29.95 -2.57
N ILE A 750 -40.41 29.76 -3.00
CA ILE A 750 -39.79 28.42 -3.11
C ILE A 750 -39.86 27.67 -1.76
N ILE A 751 -39.48 28.35 -0.67
CA ILE A 751 -39.49 27.77 0.68
C ILE A 751 -40.91 27.40 1.12
N ARG A 752 -41.90 28.29 0.92
CA ARG A 752 -43.30 28.03 1.27
C ARG A 752 -43.86 26.83 0.51
N VAL A 753 -43.57 26.70 -0.78
CA VAL A 753 -44.00 25.55 -1.58
C VAL A 753 -43.34 24.28 -1.07
N ALA A 754 -42.04 24.31 -0.80
CA ALA A 754 -41.30 23.16 -0.29
C ALA A 754 -41.81 22.66 1.08
N ILE A 755 -42.26 23.57 1.96
CA ILE A 755 -42.88 23.25 3.25
C ILE A 755 -44.31 22.69 3.06
N ALA A 756 -45.10 23.32 2.18
CA ALA A 756 -46.51 22.98 1.99
C ALA A 756 -46.71 21.62 1.30
N ASP A 757 -45.85 21.28 0.34
CA ASP A 757 -45.93 20.01 -0.39
C ASP A 757 -44.55 19.32 -0.46
N PRO A 758 -44.21 18.48 0.53
CA PRO A 758 -42.99 17.68 0.51
C PRO A 758 -42.93 16.64 -0.62
N LYS A 759 -44.05 16.39 -1.32
CA LYS A 759 -44.13 15.50 -2.47
C LYS A 759 -44.14 16.26 -3.80
N ALA A 760 -44.14 17.59 -3.77
CA ALA A 760 -44.06 18.39 -4.98
C ALA A 760 -42.78 18.03 -5.74
N THR A 761 -42.96 17.81 -7.03
CA THR A 761 -41.86 17.75 -7.99
C THR A 761 -41.57 19.18 -8.44
N PRO A 762 -40.30 19.53 -8.73
CA PRO A 762 -39.99 20.83 -9.30
C PRO A 762 -40.71 20.93 -10.66
N VAL A 763 -41.80 21.69 -10.73
CA VAL A 763 -42.49 21.99 -11.98
C VAL A 763 -42.51 23.51 -12.11
N LYS A 764 -41.77 23.98 -13.13
CA LYS A 764 -41.62 25.34 -13.66
C LYS A 764 -42.10 26.50 -12.80
#